data_AF-A0A957W9A9-F1
#
_entry.id   AF-A0A957W9A9-F1
#
_cell.length_a   1.000
_cell.length_b   1.000
_cell.length_c   1.000
_cell.angle_alpha   90.00
_cell.angle_beta   90.00
_cell.angle_gamma   90.00
#
_symmetry.space_group_name_H-M   'P 1'
#
loop_
_entity.id
_entity.type
_entity.pdbx_description
1 polymer ?
#
loop_
_entity_poly.entity_id
_entity_poly.type
_entity_poly.pdbx_seq_one_letter_code
_entity_poly.pdbx_strand_id
1 'polypeptide(L)'
;MDMILNPLFYLITLALVLFFVTAMFAPFEALGWWAGWSKNEVESESINKLTSTPVDAAEEADWYLFYLTGIGGFSKDYLAEREGNFVKYLGERLPGKAVVARDVFPFSVSNNPLNGERFLTRMWNWIHNKQLKNPNNVFVFFVVIRNLFQVAISSDPRYGPINNLGVAQEVGRSLLEKGYRPGSGKPIYLLGYSGGAQVSAGITRYLHKTLEAPVYIFTMGGVISDDPGLDDMEHLYQLIGGQDFFPKVGAAAFPGRWPILPYSHWNKAKSQGRISAINAGENVIHTGPTDYFSETATLPDGQTHMDRTVQIVTDIITGDYATKGTVQDLMDNLGPKNNYENYQRLPFIHPAYYPVKQTVPPELYRPIFTWMGRMILPEPEQRPTVRGTLFEVYHTDEAHRHLVGQVINLRYSEDPTVQKRVWSVTKDVYFNRKVEESKLTGLVHPDRLNRWHLVNPLESIAGARPNDDVIVGLHEPIEIEEGETTSLYITHEPVQISGRYYGLVQFIGPTTPDGEEFQVVHFNRDTGQFDGVKETVCLPHVLPTMFKLAPSTSHNLEKSPLNSEGWYIYGAQNDDGMFVVQSLAPRELLRLQPEQVVLGKKETIRYLKKGVWGKEATQKGRVSSVLLDPNRQDGAEAVANWREGDQALIASVYGGITGRTPEPYAVMGKYYFGHFSYGTARVVREPLADELRFEIEYHQVYTNNIDGLISGALHWSRYLGDRQWGFAGFRPISDIVLKLDSFTEPYDLPTMRRSPLEAVVNTLELMTARYRIGDGTGGTYVGPANNCSQDSNQALYATIKRVDDLYRTRPDFQMMLKQNPDEEDRLEELIKLGKRLRGKLMPFGSARADWEYHLENLGSNLEDGMVANLWRGIFSWRTILPAYAAYTIARVFVEQGASAWVLRTNQIGGDEPNIEPLPPFPY
;
A
#
# COMPACT_ATOMS: atom_id res chain seq x y z
N MET A 1 13.39 -31.70 64.66
CA MET A 1 12.88 -31.10 63.41
C MET A 1 13.78 -31.45 62.22
N ASP A 2 15.11 -31.49 62.41
CA ASP A 2 16.08 -31.82 61.35
C ASP A 2 16.07 -33.28 60.86
N MET A 3 15.54 -34.21 61.66
CA MET A 3 15.46 -35.65 61.31
C MET A 3 14.37 -35.97 60.28
N ILE A 4 13.45 -35.04 59.99
CA ILE A 4 12.34 -35.19 59.01
C ILE A 4 12.51 -34.23 57.82
N LEU A 5 13.11 -33.04 58.04
CA LEU A 5 13.33 -32.04 57.00
C LEU A 5 14.39 -32.47 55.97
N ASN A 6 15.47 -33.15 56.40
CA ASN A 6 16.51 -33.63 55.49
C ASN A 6 16.01 -34.73 54.53
N PRO A 7 15.33 -35.80 54.99
CA PRO A 7 14.74 -36.80 54.11
C PRO A 7 13.73 -36.20 53.12
N LEU A 8 12.93 -35.23 53.57
CA LEU A 8 11.95 -34.54 52.71
C LEU A 8 12.65 -33.69 51.64
N PHE A 9 13.71 -32.97 52.00
CA PHE A 9 14.53 -32.22 51.05
C PHE A 9 15.23 -33.12 50.03
N TYR A 10 15.78 -34.26 50.47
CA TYR A 10 16.36 -35.25 49.55
C TYR A 10 15.30 -35.90 48.64
N LEU A 11 14.11 -36.18 49.14
CA LEU A 11 12.99 -36.70 48.34
C LEU A 11 12.51 -35.68 47.32
N ILE A 12 12.39 -34.40 47.69
CA ILE A 12 12.03 -33.31 46.77
C ILE A 12 13.13 -33.10 45.72
N THR A 13 14.40 -33.12 46.13
CA THR A 13 15.54 -32.96 45.22
C THR A 13 15.64 -34.16 44.27
N LEU A 14 15.47 -35.39 44.78
CA LEU A 14 15.44 -36.60 43.97
C LEU A 14 14.24 -36.60 43.02
N ALA A 15 13.07 -36.13 43.46
CA ALA A 15 11.90 -35.95 42.61
C ALA A 15 12.15 -34.91 41.51
N LEU A 16 12.82 -33.79 41.83
CA LEU A 16 13.22 -32.77 40.85
C LEU A 16 14.27 -33.29 39.86
N VAL A 17 15.25 -34.08 40.32
CA VAL A 17 16.25 -34.70 39.44
C VAL A 17 15.61 -35.74 38.53
N LEU A 18 14.79 -36.66 39.07
CA LEU A 18 14.02 -37.62 38.28
C LEU A 18 13.07 -36.91 37.30
N PHE A 19 12.52 -35.76 37.70
CA PHE A 19 11.70 -34.88 36.86
C PHE A 19 12.49 -34.31 35.68
N PHE A 20 13.69 -33.75 35.90
CA PHE A 20 14.53 -33.25 34.80
C PHE A 20 15.06 -34.38 33.91
N VAL A 21 15.37 -35.54 34.49
CA VAL A 21 15.77 -36.73 33.73
C VAL A 21 14.61 -37.22 32.86
N THR A 22 13.39 -37.31 33.39
CA THR A 22 12.19 -37.71 32.62
C THR A 22 11.87 -36.70 31.51
N ALA A 23 12.07 -35.40 31.77
CA ALA A 23 11.95 -34.33 30.78
C ALA A 23 12.98 -34.47 29.64
N MET A 24 14.23 -34.80 29.97
CA MET A 24 15.27 -35.10 28.97
C MET A 24 14.94 -36.32 28.11
N PHE A 25 14.13 -37.27 28.62
CA PHE A 25 13.68 -38.43 27.86
C PHE A 25 12.47 -38.16 26.96
N ALA A 26 11.77 -37.03 27.08
CA ALA A 26 10.57 -36.72 26.28
C ALA A 26 10.83 -36.62 24.75
N PRO A 27 11.95 -36.03 24.27
CA PRO A 27 12.28 -36.03 22.85
C PRO A 27 12.59 -37.43 22.28
N PHE A 28 12.98 -38.40 23.12
CA PHE A 28 13.28 -39.76 22.67
C PHE A 28 12.02 -40.53 22.22
N GLU A 29 10.82 -40.14 22.68
CA GLU A 29 9.55 -40.68 22.17
C GLU A 29 9.37 -40.30 20.68
N ALA A 30 9.55 -39.02 20.35
CA ALA A 30 9.46 -38.52 18.98
C ALA A 30 10.61 -39.03 18.08
N LEU A 31 11.85 -39.05 18.59
CA LEU A 31 13.02 -39.55 17.86
C LEU A 31 12.97 -41.07 17.67
N GLY A 32 12.50 -41.82 18.66
CA GLY A 32 12.33 -43.27 18.56
C GLY A 32 11.25 -43.69 17.57
N TRP A 33 10.16 -42.91 17.47
CA TRP A 33 9.15 -43.05 16.42
C TRP A 33 9.75 -42.77 15.04
N TRP A 34 10.48 -41.67 14.87
CA TRP A 34 11.13 -41.31 13.60
C TRP A 34 12.21 -42.32 13.16
N ALA A 35 12.97 -42.87 14.11
CA ALA A 35 14.01 -43.88 13.85
C ALA A 35 13.44 -45.31 13.67
N GLY A 36 12.13 -45.51 13.79
CA GLY A 36 11.48 -46.82 13.63
C GLY A 36 11.73 -47.80 14.79
N TRP A 37 12.12 -47.31 15.97
CA TRP A 37 12.45 -48.16 17.13
C TRP A 37 11.25 -48.60 17.96
N SER A 38 10.06 -48.01 17.75
CA SER A 38 8.84 -48.43 18.44
C SER A 38 8.31 -49.73 17.85
N LYS A 39 8.21 -50.79 18.67
CA LYS A 39 7.76 -52.14 18.27
C LYS A 39 6.28 -52.29 17.89
N ASN A 40 5.54 -51.20 17.80
CA ASN A 40 4.24 -51.23 17.15
C ASN A 40 4.49 -50.96 15.67
N GLU A 41 4.51 -52.03 14.88
CA GLU A 41 4.28 -51.99 13.44
C GLU A 41 2.89 -51.35 13.20
N VAL A 42 2.83 -50.02 13.26
CA VAL A 42 1.92 -49.31 12.38
C VAL A 42 2.70 -49.28 11.09
N GLU A 43 2.36 -50.19 10.17
CA GLU A 43 2.84 -50.11 8.80
C GLU A 43 2.80 -48.65 8.39
N SER A 44 3.94 -48.16 7.92
CA SER A 44 4.08 -46.93 7.18
C SER A 44 3.34 -47.03 5.83
N GLU A 45 2.06 -47.44 5.87
CA GLU A 45 1.07 -47.11 4.87
C GLU A 45 0.83 -45.61 4.97
N SER A 46 1.73 -44.88 4.32
CA SER A 46 1.67 -43.45 4.09
C SER A 46 0.24 -42.98 3.79
N ILE A 47 -0.12 -41.77 4.25
CA ILE A 47 -1.35 -41.08 3.84
C ILE A 47 -1.57 -41.12 2.32
N ASN A 48 -0.49 -41.19 1.53
CA ASN A 48 -0.50 -41.42 0.07
C ASN A 48 -1.23 -42.70 -0.39
N LYS A 49 -1.35 -43.73 0.46
CA LYS A 49 -2.16 -44.94 0.18
C LYS A 49 -3.64 -44.69 0.51
N LEU A 50 -3.94 -44.01 1.61
CA LEU A 50 -5.31 -43.64 2.00
C LEU A 50 -5.96 -42.63 1.03
N THR A 51 -5.17 -41.76 0.40
CA THR A 51 -5.64 -40.88 -0.69
C THR A 51 -5.86 -41.61 -2.02
N SER A 52 -5.37 -42.85 -2.16
CA SER A 52 -5.50 -43.66 -3.39
C SER A 52 -6.64 -44.67 -3.38
N THR A 53 -7.27 -44.90 -2.23
CA THR A 53 -8.43 -45.80 -2.10
C THR A 53 -9.70 -45.02 -2.42
N PRO A 54 -10.54 -45.45 -3.38
CA PRO A 54 -11.81 -44.79 -3.62
C PRO A 54 -12.71 -45.02 -2.41
N VAL A 55 -12.88 -43.98 -1.59
CA VAL A 55 -13.86 -43.97 -0.51
C VAL A 55 -15.23 -43.90 -1.18
N ASP A 56 -16.02 -44.97 -1.03
CA ASP A 56 -17.43 -44.98 -1.45
C ASP A 56 -18.13 -43.72 -0.95
N ALA A 57 -19.03 -43.16 -1.75
CA ALA A 57 -19.65 -41.85 -1.58
C ALA A 57 -20.49 -41.72 -0.29
N ALA A 58 -19.84 -41.66 0.87
CA ALA A 58 -20.41 -41.09 2.07
C ALA A 58 -20.69 -39.60 1.78
N GLU A 59 -21.87 -39.13 2.17
CA GLU A 59 -22.21 -37.71 2.11
C GLU A 59 -21.17 -36.91 2.88
N GLU A 60 -20.46 -36.04 2.17
CA GLU A 60 -19.44 -35.15 2.71
C GLU A 60 -20.08 -34.17 3.70
N ALA A 61 -19.44 -33.94 4.85
CA ALA A 61 -19.95 -33.01 5.86
C ALA A 61 -19.78 -31.56 5.41
N ASP A 62 -20.63 -30.67 5.92
CA ASP A 62 -20.54 -29.23 5.68
C ASP A 62 -19.37 -28.62 6.46
N TRP A 63 -19.08 -29.15 7.65
CA TRP A 63 -18.06 -28.64 8.56
C TRP A 63 -17.16 -29.75 9.09
N TYR A 64 -15.85 -29.54 9.05
CA TYR A 64 -14.86 -30.44 9.64
C TYR A 64 -14.08 -29.73 10.75
N LEU A 65 -14.41 -30.06 11.99
CA LEU A 65 -13.79 -29.50 13.19
C LEU A 65 -13.02 -30.59 13.93
N PHE A 66 -11.81 -30.27 14.36
CA PHE A 66 -10.96 -31.16 15.14
C PHE A 66 -10.59 -30.53 16.49
N TYR A 67 -11.05 -31.13 17.58
CA TYR A 67 -10.78 -30.66 18.93
C TYR A 67 -9.49 -31.28 19.50
N LEU A 68 -8.58 -30.43 19.99
CA LEU A 68 -7.32 -30.81 20.61
C LEU A 68 -7.31 -30.33 22.08
N THR A 69 -7.40 -31.30 22.99
CA THR A 69 -7.51 -31.07 24.44
C THR A 69 -6.28 -30.39 25.04
N GLY A 70 -6.47 -29.79 26.22
CA GLY A 70 -5.42 -29.16 27.01
C GLY A 70 -4.52 -30.16 27.74
N ILE A 71 -3.49 -29.63 28.40
CA ILE A 71 -2.41 -30.42 29.02
C ILE A 71 -2.85 -31.38 30.15
N GLY A 72 -4.11 -31.32 30.60
CA GLY A 72 -4.70 -32.29 31.51
C GLY A 72 -5.14 -33.61 30.85
N GLY A 73 -5.10 -33.71 29.52
CA GLY A 73 -5.50 -34.90 28.76
C GLY A 73 -4.63 -36.13 29.00
N PHE A 74 -5.21 -37.32 28.78
CA PHE A 74 -4.57 -38.60 29.11
C PHE A 74 -4.51 -39.60 27.92
N SER A 75 -5.53 -39.57 27.06
CA SER A 75 -5.69 -40.45 25.90
C SER A 75 -6.64 -39.81 24.88
N LYS A 76 -6.81 -40.43 23.71
CA LYS A 76 -7.83 -40.06 22.72
C LYS A 76 -9.28 -40.25 23.20
N ASP A 77 -9.47 -41.20 24.11
CA ASP A 77 -10.80 -41.57 24.63
C ASP A 77 -11.19 -40.76 25.88
N TYR A 78 -10.24 -40.00 26.45
CA TYR A 78 -10.44 -39.22 27.66
C TYR A 78 -10.55 -37.73 27.35
N LEU A 79 -11.68 -37.14 27.73
CA LEU A 79 -11.87 -35.69 27.89
C LEU A 79 -12.42 -35.43 29.29
N ALA A 80 -12.04 -34.31 29.89
CA ALA A 80 -12.75 -33.83 31.07
C ALA A 80 -14.24 -33.60 30.72
N GLU A 81 -15.14 -33.85 31.67
CA GLU A 81 -16.60 -33.75 31.44
C GLU A 81 -17.01 -32.43 30.79
N ARG A 82 -16.45 -31.31 31.25
CA ARG A 82 -16.72 -29.97 30.72
C ARG A 82 -16.25 -29.77 29.28
N GLU A 83 -15.07 -30.31 28.93
CA GLU A 83 -14.57 -30.29 27.54
C GLU A 83 -15.46 -31.17 26.64
N GLY A 84 -15.88 -32.34 27.15
CA GLY A 84 -16.79 -33.25 26.45
C GLY A 84 -18.16 -32.61 26.18
N ASN A 85 -18.73 -31.93 27.17
CA ASN A 85 -19.98 -31.18 27.04
C ASN A 85 -19.84 -30.07 25.99
N PHE A 86 -18.78 -29.27 26.06
CA PHE A 86 -18.51 -28.22 25.08
C PHE A 86 -18.42 -28.76 23.64
N VAL A 87 -17.65 -29.83 23.40
CA VAL A 87 -17.53 -30.44 22.06
C VAL A 87 -18.88 -30.94 21.55
N LYS A 88 -19.69 -31.53 22.43
CA LYS A 88 -21.04 -31.99 22.11
C LYS A 88 -21.95 -30.81 21.73
N TYR A 89 -22.03 -29.79 22.57
CA TYR A 89 -22.86 -28.59 22.32
C TYR A 89 -22.44 -27.85 21.05
N LEU A 90 -21.14 -27.79 20.77
CA LEU A 90 -20.62 -27.18 19.55
C LEU A 90 -21.10 -27.93 18.29
N GLY A 91 -21.07 -29.26 18.31
CA GLY A 91 -21.60 -30.08 17.23
C GLY A 91 -23.11 -29.93 17.03
N GLU A 92 -23.88 -29.80 18.11
CA GLU A 92 -25.34 -29.58 18.07
C GLU A 92 -25.73 -28.19 17.55
N ARG A 93 -24.84 -27.20 17.64
CA ARG A 93 -25.11 -25.80 17.31
C ARG A 93 -24.71 -25.41 15.88
N LEU A 94 -23.84 -26.19 15.24
CA LEU A 94 -23.45 -25.96 13.85
C LEU A 94 -24.61 -26.36 12.89
N PRO A 95 -24.96 -25.52 11.91
CA PRO A 95 -25.99 -25.83 10.93
C PRO A 95 -25.51 -26.90 9.94
N GLY A 96 -26.41 -27.76 9.47
CA GLY A 96 -26.05 -28.81 8.52
C GLY A 96 -25.30 -29.97 9.17
N LYS A 97 -24.57 -30.75 8.35
CA LYS A 97 -23.83 -31.93 8.81
C LYS A 97 -22.43 -31.50 9.27
N ALA A 98 -22.20 -31.47 10.58
CA ALA A 98 -20.88 -31.20 11.15
C ALA A 98 -20.17 -32.50 11.59
N VAL A 99 -18.91 -32.66 11.21
CA VAL A 99 -17.99 -33.66 11.75
C VAL A 99 -17.14 -32.96 12.81
N VAL A 100 -17.38 -33.29 14.08
CA VAL A 100 -16.55 -32.82 15.20
C VAL A 100 -15.74 -34.00 15.74
N ALA A 101 -14.48 -34.08 15.32
CA ALA A 101 -13.54 -35.13 15.71
C ALA A 101 -12.72 -34.72 16.96
N ARG A 102 -12.34 -35.72 17.77
CA ARG A 102 -11.61 -35.51 19.03
C ARG A 102 -10.77 -36.73 19.45
N ASP A 103 -10.57 -37.66 18.52
CA ASP A 103 -10.00 -39.00 18.73
C ASP A 103 -8.48 -39.05 18.49
N VAL A 104 -7.81 -37.91 18.65
CA VAL A 104 -6.35 -37.80 18.64
C VAL A 104 -5.86 -37.16 19.93
N PHE A 105 -4.90 -37.81 20.58
CA PHE A 105 -4.21 -37.30 21.75
C PHE A 105 -3.07 -36.36 21.31
N PRO A 106 -3.18 -35.02 21.47
CA PRO A 106 -2.23 -34.05 20.90
C PRO A 106 -0.80 -34.17 21.44
N PHE A 107 -0.61 -34.89 22.55
CA PHE A 107 0.67 -35.02 23.22
C PHE A 107 1.32 -36.39 22.97
N SER A 108 0.97 -37.09 21.88
CA SER A 108 1.64 -38.33 21.46
C SER A 108 1.71 -38.44 19.94
N VAL A 109 2.92 -38.62 19.41
CA VAL A 109 3.20 -38.79 17.97
C VAL A 109 2.52 -40.00 17.33
N SER A 110 2.17 -41.01 18.13
CA SER A 110 1.55 -42.26 17.69
C SER A 110 0.14 -42.44 18.26
N ASN A 111 -0.47 -41.35 18.75
CA ASN A 111 -1.78 -41.36 19.42
C ASN A 111 -1.88 -42.36 20.61
N ASN A 112 -0.72 -42.76 21.16
CA ASN A 112 -0.63 -43.76 22.21
C ASN A 112 -0.95 -43.13 23.57
N PRO A 113 -1.94 -43.63 24.33
CA PRO A 113 -2.28 -43.08 25.64
C PRO A 113 -1.12 -43.17 26.64
N LEU A 114 -1.18 -42.39 27.72
CA LEU A 114 -0.14 -42.42 28.76
C LEU A 114 -0.01 -43.80 29.43
N ASN A 115 -1.06 -44.61 29.45
CA ASN A 115 -1.06 -45.97 29.97
C ASN A 115 -0.97 -47.06 28.88
N GLY A 116 -0.65 -46.71 27.64
CA GLY A 116 -0.31 -47.69 26.60
C GLY A 116 1.05 -48.33 26.85
N GLU A 117 1.55 -49.15 25.92
CA GLU A 117 2.80 -49.91 26.10
C GLU A 117 4.03 -48.99 26.31
N ARG A 118 4.36 -48.71 27.57
CA ARG A 118 5.42 -47.81 28.00
C ARG A 118 6.16 -48.38 29.22
N PHE A 119 7.40 -47.95 29.45
CA PHE A 119 8.21 -48.36 30.62
C PHE A 119 7.52 -48.12 31.97
N LEU A 120 6.66 -47.08 32.07
CA LEU A 120 5.96 -46.69 33.30
C LEU A 120 4.44 -46.96 33.30
N THR A 121 3.97 -47.92 32.49
CA THR A 121 2.52 -48.22 32.30
C THR A 121 1.75 -48.37 33.63
N ARG A 122 2.32 -49.10 34.61
CA ARG A 122 1.66 -49.32 35.92
C ARG A 122 1.47 -48.04 36.72
N MET A 123 2.43 -47.11 36.66
CA MET A 123 2.33 -45.81 37.31
C MET A 123 1.23 -44.98 36.67
N TRP A 124 1.19 -44.91 35.33
CA TRP A 124 0.16 -44.15 34.61
C TRP A 124 -1.24 -44.71 34.83
N ASN A 125 -1.42 -46.03 34.87
CA ASN A 125 -2.71 -46.65 35.24
C ASN A 125 -3.17 -46.24 36.65
N TRP A 126 -2.24 -46.20 37.61
CA TRP A 126 -2.56 -45.76 38.97
C TRP A 126 -2.94 -44.26 39.00
N ILE A 127 -2.19 -43.40 38.31
CA ILE A 127 -2.49 -41.96 38.21
C ILE A 127 -3.84 -41.74 37.52
N HIS A 128 -4.14 -42.46 36.43
CA HIS A 128 -5.42 -42.36 35.73
C HIS A 128 -6.60 -42.74 36.63
N ASN A 129 -6.48 -43.86 37.36
CA ASN A 129 -7.52 -44.28 38.31
C ASN A 129 -7.73 -43.26 39.44
N LYS A 130 -6.69 -42.50 39.81
CA LYS A 130 -6.82 -41.39 40.77
C LYS A 130 -7.47 -40.16 40.13
N GLN A 131 -7.12 -39.84 38.88
CA GLN A 131 -7.72 -38.75 38.09
C GLN A 131 -9.23 -38.97 37.88
N LEU A 132 -9.65 -40.19 37.53
CA LEU A 132 -11.07 -40.55 37.35
C LEU A 132 -11.88 -40.43 38.66
N LYS A 133 -11.26 -40.73 39.81
CA LYS A 133 -11.92 -40.63 41.12
C LYS A 133 -11.95 -39.21 41.69
N ASN A 134 -10.91 -38.43 41.42
CA ASN A 134 -10.81 -37.04 41.85
C ASN A 134 -9.94 -36.27 40.84
N PRO A 135 -10.55 -35.48 39.94
CA PRO A 135 -9.81 -34.68 38.95
C PRO A 135 -8.83 -33.67 39.57
N ASN A 136 -9.06 -33.25 40.82
CA ASN A 136 -8.19 -32.34 41.57
C ASN A 136 -7.10 -33.05 42.39
N ASN A 137 -6.87 -34.35 42.15
CA ASN A 137 -5.84 -35.08 42.86
C ASN A 137 -4.45 -34.55 42.53
N VAL A 138 -3.60 -34.38 43.56
CA VAL A 138 -2.21 -33.88 43.41
C VAL A 138 -1.38 -34.67 42.39
N PHE A 139 -1.67 -35.96 42.18
CA PHE A 139 -0.94 -36.78 41.21
C PHE A 139 -1.27 -36.47 39.74
N VAL A 140 -2.38 -35.75 39.46
CA VAL A 140 -2.72 -35.26 38.11
C VAL A 140 -1.69 -34.24 37.62
N PHE A 141 -0.98 -33.57 38.55
CA PHE A 141 0.12 -32.67 38.24
C PHE A 141 1.22 -33.32 37.37
N PHE A 142 1.47 -34.64 37.54
CA PHE A 142 2.45 -35.36 36.72
C PHE A 142 2.03 -35.49 35.25
N VAL A 143 0.72 -35.62 34.98
CA VAL A 143 0.16 -35.61 33.61
C VAL A 143 0.36 -34.24 32.98
N VAL A 144 0.00 -33.19 33.71
CA VAL A 144 0.13 -31.78 33.30
C VAL A 144 1.58 -31.44 32.94
N ILE A 145 2.54 -31.80 33.81
CA ILE A 145 3.97 -31.60 33.55
C ILE A 145 4.40 -32.31 32.27
N ARG A 146 4.08 -33.61 32.14
CA ARG A 146 4.56 -34.39 30.99
C ARG A 146 4.03 -33.79 29.70
N ASN A 147 2.75 -33.41 29.66
CA ASN A 147 2.14 -32.82 28.47
C ASN A 147 2.66 -31.41 28.21
N LEU A 148 3.03 -30.63 29.24
CA LEU A 148 3.73 -29.36 29.07
C LEU A 148 5.08 -29.53 28.35
N PHE A 149 5.82 -30.60 28.62
CA PHE A 149 7.03 -30.92 27.84
C PHE A 149 6.73 -31.27 26.38
N GLN A 150 5.60 -31.91 26.10
CA GLN A 150 5.18 -32.19 24.72
C GLN A 150 4.80 -30.90 23.98
N VAL A 151 4.18 -29.93 24.66
CA VAL A 151 3.95 -28.58 24.12
C VAL A 151 5.29 -27.89 23.83
N ALA A 152 6.25 -27.96 24.75
CA ALA A 152 7.58 -27.40 24.55
C ALA A 152 8.29 -28.04 23.34
N ILE A 153 8.23 -29.38 23.20
CA ILE A 153 8.75 -30.11 22.03
C ILE A 153 8.07 -29.66 20.75
N SER A 154 6.73 -29.58 20.74
CA SER A 154 5.94 -29.11 19.60
C SER A 154 6.34 -27.69 19.16
N SER A 155 6.70 -26.83 20.12
CA SER A 155 7.14 -25.45 19.87
C SER A 155 8.61 -25.29 19.48
N ASP A 156 9.44 -26.32 19.69
CA ASP A 156 10.89 -26.25 19.42
C ASP A 156 11.16 -26.54 17.94
N PRO A 157 11.89 -25.67 17.22
CA PRO A 157 12.12 -25.86 15.78
C PRO A 157 12.95 -27.10 15.44
N ARG A 158 13.68 -27.70 16.38
CA ARG A 158 14.53 -28.89 16.17
C ARG A 158 13.76 -30.19 16.30
N TYR A 159 12.82 -30.26 17.24
CA TYR A 159 12.08 -31.49 17.57
C TYR A 159 10.61 -31.42 17.16
N GLY A 160 10.03 -30.22 17.12
CA GLY A 160 8.66 -29.94 16.74
C GLY A 160 8.27 -30.49 15.38
N PRO A 161 9.07 -30.35 14.30
CA PRO A 161 8.71 -30.89 13.00
C PRO A 161 8.41 -32.40 13.01
N ILE A 162 9.18 -33.19 13.77
CA ILE A 162 8.97 -34.63 13.90
C ILE A 162 7.70 -34.91 14.70
N ASN A 163 7.55 -34.24 15.84
CA ASN A 163 6.41 -34.45 16.73
C ASN A 163 5.09 -34.05 16.04
N ASN A 164 5.07 -32.86 15.45
CA ASN A 164 3.90 -32.28 14.81
C ASN A 164 3.51 -33.06 13.54
N LEU A 165 4.48 -33.60 12.78
CA LEU A 165 4.17 -34.49 11.67
C LEU A 165 3.43 -35.76 12.13
N GLY A 166 3.90 -36.43 13.18
CA GLY A 166 3.24 -37.63 13.71
C GLY A 166 1.81 -37.35 14.15
N VAL A 167 1.59 -36.26 14.91
CA VAL A 167 0.24 -35.84 15.30
C VAL A 167 -0.62 -35.45 14.10
N ALA A 168 -0.05 -34.74 13.11
CA ALA A 168 -0.76 -34.38 11.88
C ALA A 168 -1.20 -35.62 11.09
N GLN A 169 -0.41 -36.69 11.09
CA GLN A 169 -0.77 -37.92 10.40
C GLN A 169 -1.99 -38.59 11.03
N GLU A 170 -2.04 -38.61 12.36
CA GLU A 170 -3.16 -39.14 13.12
C GLU A 170 -4.44 -38.30 12.91
N VAL A 171 -4.31 -36.97 12.92
CA VAL A 171 -5.43 -36.06 12.62
C VAL A 171 -5.91 -36.24 11.18
N GLY A 172 -5.00 -36.29 10.21
CA GLY A 172 -5.31 -36.50 8.80
C GLY A 172 -6.02 -37.83 8.57
N ARG A 173 -5.52 -38.92 9.14
CA ARG A 173 -6.18 -40.24 9.07
C ARG A 173 -7.60 -40.19 9.64
N SER A 174 -7.77 -39.60 10.83
CA SER A 174 -9.08 -39.48 11.48
C SER A 174 -10.07 -38.66 10.64
N LEU A 175 -9.62 -37.60 9.97
CA LEU A 175 -10.44 -36.82 9.04
C LEU A 175 -10.85 -37.63 7.81
N LEU A 176 -9.92 -38.36 7.20
CA LEU A 176 -10.19 -39.24 6.05
C LEU A 176 -11.19 -40.35 6.40
N GLU A 177 -11.02 -41.01 7.55
CA GLU A 177 -11.97 -42.03 8.05
C GLU A 177 -13.38 -41.47 8.30
N LYS A 178 -13.47 -40.17 8.62
CA LYS A 178 -14.74 -39.45 8.80
C LYS A 178 -15.24 -38.79 7.51
N GLY A 179 -14.66 -39.16 6.36
CA GLY A 179 -15.14 -38.78 5.04
C GLY A 179 -14.66 -37.41 4.56
N TYR A 180 -13.58 -36.85 5.11
CA TYR A 180 -12.93 -35.68 4.51
C TYR A 180 -12.29 -36.06 3.18
N ARG A 181 -12.49 -35.25 2.14
CA ARG A 181 -11.91 -35.49 0.81
C ARG A 181 -10.74 -34.52 0.57
N PRO A 182 -9.50 -35.02 0.36
CA PRO A 182 -8.37 -34.19 -0.04
C PRO A 182 -8.67 -33.40 -1.31
N GLY A 183 -8.23 -32.14 -1.37
CA GLY A 183 -8.45 -31.26 -2.53
C GLY A 183 -9.91 -30.81 -2.72
N SER A 184 -10.82 -31.12 -1.79
CA SER A 184 -12.22 -30.65 -1.82
C SER A 184 -12.35 -29.13 -1.70
N GLY A 185 -11.31 -28.46 -1.21
CA GLY A 185 -11.34 -27.04 -0.85
C GLY A 185 -12.15 -26.74 0.43
N LYS A 186 -12.73 -27.75 1.10
CA LYS A 186 -13.48 -27.55 2.34
C LYS A 186 -12.53 -27.21 3.49
N PRO A 187 -12.82 -26.16 4.28
CA PRO A 187 -11.98 -25.79 5.42
C PRO A 187 -11.90 -26.88 6.50
N ILE A 188 -10.72 -26.99 7.12
CA ILE A 188 -10.49 -27.76 8.34
C ILE A 188 -10.32 -26.78 9.49
N TYR A 189 -11.12 -26.92 10.54
CA TYR A 189 -11.04 -26.09 11.73
C TYR A 189 -10.36 -26.86 12.87
N LEU A 190 -9.22 -26.37 13.34
CA LEU A 190 -8.51 -26.91 14.51
C LEU A 190 -8.88 -26.11 15.75
N LEU A 191 -9.47 -26.74 16.75
CA LEU A 191 -9.88 -26.10 18.01
C LEU A 191 -9.01 -26.59 19.16
N GLY A 192 -8.02 -25.78 19.53
CA GLY A 192 -7.03 -26.10 20.56
C GLY A 192 -7.32 -25.43 21.90
N TYR A 193 -7.41 -26.22 22.97
CA TYR A 193 -7.47 -25.69 24.34
C TYR A 193 -6.08 -25.65 24.97
N SER A 194 -5.70 -24.52 25.58
CA SER A 194 -4.44 -24.36 26.32
C SER A 194 -3.22 -24.79 25.48
N GLY A 195 -2.46 -25.81 25.91
CA GLY A 195 -1.33 -26.38 25.16
C GLY A 195 -1.71 -27.07 23.83
N GLY A 196 -2.96 -27.51 23.66
CA GLY A 196 -3.46 -28.03 22.37
C GLY A 196 -3.45 -26.97 21.26
N ALA A 197 -3.46 -25.68 21.62
CA ALA A 197 -3.32 -24.58 20.67
C ALA A 197 -1.94 -24.54 20.00
N GLN A 198 -0.85 -24.82 20.74
CA GLN A 198 0.49 -24.93 20.16
C GLN A 198 0.54 -26.07 19.14
N VAL A 199 0.00 -27.23 19.51
CA VAL A 199 -0.01 -28.41 18.64
C VAL A 199 -0.84 -28.11 17.39
N SER A 200 -1.97 -27.41 17.52
CA SER A 200 -2.79 -26.96 16.38
C SER A 200 -1.97 -26.13 15.39
N ALA A 201 -1.21 -25.13 15.87
CA ALA A 201 -0.31 -24.35 15.04
C ALA A 201 0.76 -25.23 14.38
N GLY A 202 1.37 -26.12 15.16
CA GLY A 202 2.42 -27.03 14.71
C GLY A 202 2.01 -27.99 13.59
N ILE A 203 0.80 -28.55 13.64
CA ILE A 203 0.32 -29.53 12.66
C ILE A 203 -0.23 -28.89 11.37
N THR A 204 -0.56 -27.60 11.41
CA THR A 204 -1.29 -26.91 10.33
C THR A 204 -0.62 -27.05 8.98
N ARG A 205 0.70 -26.80 8.90
CA ARG A 205 1.46 -26.90 7.65
C ARG A 205 1.40 -28.28 6.98
N TYR A 206 1.28 -29.33 7.78
CA TYR A 206 1.25 -30.71 7.29
C TYR A 206 -0.15 -31.05 6.80
N LEU A 207 -1.20 -30.67 7.55
CA LEU A 207 -2.57 -30.86 7.12
C LEU A 207 -2.89 -30.06 5.85
N HIS A 208 -2.49 -28.79 5.79
CA HIS A 208 -2.67 -27.93 4.62
C HIS A 208 -2.06 -28.57 3.37
N LYS A 209 -0.81 -29.05 3.46
CA LYS A 209 -0.09 -29.65 2.31
C LYS A 209 -0.58 -31.04 1.94
N THR A 210 -0.88 -31.89 2.93
CA THR A 210 -1.24 -33.29 2.68
C THR A 210 -2.69 -33.46 2.26
N LEU A 211 -3.60 -32.62 2.77
CA LEU A 211 -5.03 -32.68 2.44
C LEU A 211 -5.45 -31.62 1.41
N GLU A 212 -4.55 -30.73 0.99
CA GLU A 212 -4.84 -29.62 0.06
C GLU A 212 -6.05 -28.81 0.52
N ALA A 213 -6.02 -28.40 1.79
CA ALA A 213 -7.17 -27.92 2.54
C ALA A 213 -6.86 -26.58 3.23
N PRO A 214 -7.75 -25.57 3.16
CA PRO A 214 -7.64 -24.37 4.00
C PRO A 214 -7.74 -24.76 5.48
N VAL A 215 -6.81 -24.30 6.32
CA VAL A 215 -6.78 -24.64 7.76
C VAL A 215 -6.98 -23.39 8.62
N TYR A 216 -8.02 -23.40 9.43
CA TYR A 216 -8.33 -22.37 10.42
C TYR A 216 -8.03 -22.87 11.82
N ILE A 217 -7.57 -21.98 12.70
CA ILE A 217 -7.25 -22.31 14.08
C ILE A 217 -8.11 -21.48 15.02
N PHE A 218 -8.81 -22.15 15.93
CA PHE A 218 -9.45 -21.56 17.09
C PHE A 218 -8.70 -21.98 18.35
N THR A 219 -8.49 -21.03 19.26
CA THR A 219 -7.77 -21.32 20.50
C THR A 219 -8.51 -20.76 21.69
N MET A 220 -8.57 -21.52 22.77
CA MET A 220 -9.13 -21.09 24.06
C MET A 220 -8.00 -21.06 25.08
N GLY A 221 -7.65 -19.87 25.55
CA GLY A 221 -6.50 -19.68 26.46
C GLY A 221 -5.17 -20.17 25.88
N GLY A 222 -5.03 -20.18 24.55
CA GLY A 222 -3.92 -20.83 23.87
C GLY A 222 -2.54 -20.26 24.22
N VAL A 223 -1.59 -21.15 24.48
CA VAL A 223 -0.16 -20.81 24.59
C VAL A 223 0.51 -21.26 23.29
N ILE A 224 0.91 -20.29 22.46
CA ILE A 224 1.38 -20.53 21.08
C ILE A 224 2.72 -19.84 20.89
N SER A 225 3.66 -20.48 20.21
CA SER A 225 4.99 -19.97 19.87
C SER A 225 5.01 -19.32 18.49
N ASP A 226 6.21 -18.97 18.05
CA ASP A 226 6.49 -18.56 16.68
C ASP A 226 6.60 -19.77 15.74
N ASP A 227 5.52 -20.54 15.63
CA ASP A 227 5.55 -21.79 14.88
C ASP A 227 5.46 -21.54 13.36
N PRO A 228 6.32 -22.18 12.53
CA PRO A 228 6.23 -22.03 11.07
C PRO A 228 4.90 -22.44 10.45
N GLY A 229 4.07 -23.24 11.13
CA GLY A 229 2.72 -23.58 10.67
C GLY A 229 1.76 -22.39 10.63
N LEU A 230 2.09 -21.29 11.31
CA LEU A 230 1.35 -20.03 11.21
C LEU A 230 1.46 -19.39 9.81
N ASP A 231 2.45 -19.77 9.00
CA ASP A 231 2.54 -19.32 7.61
C ASP A 231 1.52 -20.00 6.70
N ASP A 232 1.17 -21.26 6.97
CA ASP A 232 0.28 -22.09 6.14
C ASP A 232 -1.20 -22.05 6.60
N MET A 233 -1.54 -21.30 7.65
CA MET A 233 -2.92 -21.17 8.15
C MET A 233 -3.69 -20.04 7.45
N GLU A 234 -5.01 -20.20 7.31
CA GLU A 234 -5.91 -19.16 6.82
C GLU A 234 -6.11 -18.07 7.86
N HIS A 235 -6.47 -18.45 9.09
CA HIS A 235 -6.67 -17.52 10.19
C HIS A 235 -6.54 -18.21 11.55
N LEU A 236 -6.14 -17.46 12.57
CA LEU A 236 -6.09 -17.89 13.96
C LEU A 236 -6.92 -16.97 14.86
N TYR A 237 -8.00 -17.51 15.41
CA TYR A 237 -8.87 -16.86 16.37
C TYR A 237 -8.47 -17.25 17.81
N GLN A 238 -8.07 -16.26 18.59
CA GLN A 238 -7.65 -16.39 19.99
C GLN A 238 -8.77 -15.95 20.92
N LEU A 239 -9.52 -16.90 21.48
CA LEU A 239 -10.45 -16.63 22.56
C LEU A 239 -9.66 -16.51 23.86
N ILE A 240 -9.66 -15.30 24.42
CA ILE A 240 -8.91 -14.94 25.63
C ILE A 240 -9.90 -14.42 26.66
N GLY A 241 -9.97 -15.08 27.82
CA GLY A 241 -10.71 -14.59 28.97
C GLY A 241 -10.00 -13.41 29.64
N GLY A 242 -10.75 -12.44 30.15
CA GLY A 242 -10.19 -11.23 30.77
C GLY A 242 -9.26 -11.51 31.96
N GLN A 243 -9.51 -12.61 32.68
CA GLN A 243 -8.70 -13.09 33.80
C GLN A 243 -7.79 -14.29 33.44
N ASP A 244 -7.69 -14.65 32.16
CA ASP A 244 -6.75 -15.67 31.70
C ASP A 244 -5.34 -15.08 31.51
N PHE A 245 -4.39 -15.56 32.32
CA PHE A 245 -3.01 -15.11 32.30
C PHE A 245 -2.11 -15.92 31.34
N PHE A 246 -2.47 -17.15 30.96
CA PHE A 246 -1.58 -18.05 30.23
C PHE A 246 -1.22 -17.56 28.81
N PRO A 247 -2.13 -17.00 28.01
CA PRO A 247 -1.77 -16.39 26.72
C PRO A 247 -0.71 -15.29 26.85
N LYS A 248 -0.76 -14.50 27.94
CA LYS A 248 0.23 -13.44 28.22
C LYS A 248 1.59 -14.03 28.60
N VAL A 249 1.61 -15.12 29.38
CA VAL A 249 2.86 -15.87 29.68
C VAL A 249 3.48 -16.42 28.40
N GLY A 250 2.68 -17.01 27.50
CA GLY A 250 3.16 -17.47 26.20
C GLY A 250 3.78 -16.35 25.37
N ALA A 251 3.12 -15.19 25.28
CA ALA A 251 3.64 -14.03 24.59
C ALA A 251 4.99 -13.52 25.17
N ALA A 252 5.16 -13.61 26.50
CA ALA A 252 6.41 -13.24 27.16
C ALA A 252 7.51 -14.31 26.98
N ALA A 253 7.17 -15.59 27.07
CA ALA A 253 8.13 -16.70 27.05
C ALA A 253 8.70 -17.02 25.66
N PHE A 254 7.98 -16.67 24.58
CA PHE A 254 8.43 -16.91 23.21
C PHE A 254 8.97 -15.62 22.56
N PRO A 255 10.30 -15.46 22.38
CA PRO A 255 10.88 -14.25 21.82
C PRO A 255 10.35 -13.90 20.43
N GLY A 256 10.01 -14.92 19.61
CA GLY A 256 9.39 -14.70 18.31
C GLY A 256 8.03 -14.01 18.36
N ARG A 257 7.37 -13.92 19.52
CA ARG A 257 6.13 -13.13 19.69
C ARG A 257 6.40 -11.67 20.06
N TRP A 258 7.65 -11.29 20.31
CA TRP A 258 7.99 -9.94 20.76
C TRP A 258 7.99 -8.97 19.57
N PRO A 259 7.47 -7.73 19.72
CA PRO A 259 7.36 -6.77 18.62
C PRO A 259 8.68 -6.41 17.93
N ILE A 260 9.83 -6.65 18.60
CA ILE A 260 11.17 -6.37 18.07
C ILE A 260 11.62 -7.37 16.98
N LEU A 261 10.93 -8.50 16.81
CA LEU A 261 11.21 -9.50 15.78
C LEU A 261 10.07 -9.54 14.74
N PRO A 262 9.89 -8.49 13.92
CA PRO A 262 8.72 -8.37 13.02
C PRO A 262 8.63 -9.47 11.95
N TYR A 263 9.72 -10.21 11.69
CA TYR A 263 9.80 -11.27 10.68
C TYR A 263 9.53 -12.68 11.20
N SER A 264 9.27 -12.81 12.50
CA SER A 264 8.80 -14.08 13.06
C SER A 264 7.49 -14.49 12.38
N HIS A 265 7.24 -15.79 12.22
CA HIS A 265 5.98 -16.33 11.69
C HIS A 265 4.76 -15.74 12.41
N TRP A 266 4.85 -15.55 13.74
CA TRP A 266 3.84 -14.90 14.56
C TRP A 266 3.62 -13.44 14.20
N ASN A 267 4.66 -12.61 14.18
CA ASN A 267 4.51 -11.18 13.92
C ASN A 267 4.16 -10.91 12.45
N LYS A 268 4.61 -11.78 11.53
CA LYS A 268 4.18 -11.80 10.13
C LYS A 268 2.69 -12.13 10.04
N ALA A 269 2.21 -13.22 10.65
CA ALA A 269 0.78 -13.54 10.63
C ALA A 269 -0.07 -12.45 11.34
N LYS A 270 0.43 -11.84 12.42
CA LYS A 270 -0.25 -10.75 13.13
C LYS A 270 -0.32 -9.46 12.31
N SER A 271 0.79 -9.03 11.69
CA SER A 271 0.81 -7.84 10.84
C SER A 271 -0.08 -8.00 9.61
N GLN A 272 -0.24 -9.25 9.18
CA GLN A 272 -1.09 -9.68 8.09
C GLN A 272 -2.59 -9.83 8.45
N GLY A 273 -3.02 -9.37 9.62
CA GLY A 273 -4.42 -9.47 10.06
C GLY A 273 -4.94 -10.89 10.31
N ARG A 274 -4.09 -11.91 10.17
CA ARG A 274 -4.42 -13.34 10.27
C ARG A 274 -4.59 -13.88 11.68
N ILE A 275 -4.38 -13.04 12.67
CA ILE A 275 -4.48 -13.39 14.07
C ILE A 275 -5.43 -12.40 14.73
N SER A 276 -6.59 -12.89 15.18
CA SER A 276 -7.59 -12.07 15.89
C SER A 276 -7.68 -12.52 17.34
N ALA A 277 -7.58 -11.58 18.27
CA ALA A 277 -7.90 -11.81 19.68
C ALA A 277 -9.38 -11.46 19.91
N ILE A 278 -10.12 -12.38 20.53
CA ILE A 278 -11.54 -12.26 20.85
C ILE A 278 -11.68 -12.40 22.35
N ASN A 279 -12.35 -11.44 22.97
CA ASN A 279 -12.64 -11.49 24.40
C ASN A 279 -13.75 -12.53 24.66
N ALA A 280 -13.43 -13.58 25.41
CA ALA A 280 -14.40 -14.61 25.80
C ALA A 280 -15.31 -14.14 26.96
N GLY A 281 -14.93 -13.07 27.65
CA GLY A 281 -15.63 -12.48 28.79
C GLY A 281 -14.65 -12.00 29.87
N GLU A 282 -14.96 -10.88 30.52
CA GLU A 282 -14.06 -10.23 31.49
C GLU A 282 -13.70 -11.11 32.69
N ASN A 283 -14.65 -11.93 33.17
CA ASN A 283 -14.48 -12.80 34.34
C ASN A 283 -14.10 -14.25 33.99
N VAL A 284 -13.79 -14.52 32.73
CA VAL A 284 -13.40 -15.85 32.27
C VAL A 284 -11.95 -16.11 32.66
N ILE A 285 -11.71 -17.22 33.37
CA ILE A 285 -10.37 -17.69 33.78
C ILE A 285 -9.89 -18.85 32.89
N HIS A 286 -8.61 -19.23 33.01
CA HIS A 286 -8.05 -20.32 32.21
C HIS A 286 -8.64 -21.70 32.56
N THR A 287 -8.72 -22.04 33.85
CA THR A 287 -9.20 -23.33 34.34
C THR A 287 -9.83 -23.13 35.72
N GLY A 288 -11.04 -23.65 35.94
CA GLY A 288 -11.72 -23.54 37.23
C GLY A 288 -13.23 -23.32 37.10
N PRO A 289 -13.93 -22.90 38.16
CA PRO A 289 -15.39 -22.77 38.13
C PRO A 289 -15.95 -21.75 37.12
N THR A 290 -15.15 -20.76 36.72
CA THR A 290 -15.52 -19.68 35.80
C THR A 290 -14.71 -19.72 34.50
N ASP A 291 -14.25 -20.91 34.08
CA ASP A 291 -13.47 -21.08 32.84
C ASP A 291 -14.34 -21.00 31.57
N TYR A 292 -13.72 -21.17 30.41
CA TYR A 292 -14.38 -21.16 29.09
C TYR A 292 -15.50 -22.20 28.95
N PHE A 293 -15.50 -23.24 29.77
CA PHE A 293 -16.44 -24.36 29.71
C PHE A 293 -17.46 -24.33 30.86
N SER A 294 -17.58 -23.21 31.58
CA SER A 294 -18.51 -23.13 32.70
C SER A 294 -19.97 -23.03 32.24
N GLU A 295 -20.76 -24.03 32.64
CA GLU A 295 -22.21 -24.11 32.43
C GLU A 295 -23.01 -23.29 33.46
N THR A 296 -22.33 -22.75 34.48
CA THR A 296 -22.98 -22.10 35.63
C THR A 296 -22.52 -20.67 35.84
N ALA A 297 -21.29 -20.33 35.45
CA ALA A 297 -20.82 -18.95 35.49
C ALA A 297 -21.44 -18.17 34.32
N THR A 298 -21.99 -17.01 34.64
CA THR A 298 -22.69 -16.16 33.66
C THR A 298 -21.99 -14.84 33.43
N LEU A 299 -22.11 -14.35 32.20
CA LEU A 299 -21.71 -13.01 31.79
C LEU A 299 -22.80 -11.99 32.19
N PRO A 300 -22.51 -10.68 32.14
CA PRO A 300 -23.49 -9.63 32.49
C PRO A 300 -24.79 -9.66 31.68
N ASP A 301 -24.77 -10.24 30.48
CA ASP A 301 -25.93 -10.42 29.61
C ASP A 301 -26.77 -11.67 29.95
N GLY A 302 -26.37 -12.43 30.96
CA GLY A 302 -27.05 -13.63 31.43
C GLY A 302 -26.65 -14.93 30.71
N GLN A 303 -25.82 -14.88 29.66
CA GLN A 303 -25.32 -16.08 28.98
C GLN A 303 -24.30 -16.81 29.84
N THR A 304 -24.25 -18.14 29.77
CA THR A 304 -23.18 -18.90 30.41
C THR A 304 -21.86 -18.70 29.66
N HIS A 305 -20.72 -18.89 30.33
CA HIS A 305 -19.42 -18.81 29.68
C HIS A 305 -19.28 -19.84 28.54
N MET A 306 -19.83 -21.04 28.74
CA MET A 306 -19.85 -22.08 27.70
C MET A 306 -20.71 -21.67 26.52
N ASP A 307 -21.92 -21.15 26.74
CA ASP A 307 -22.81 -20.68 25.66
C ASP A 307 -22.14 -19.59 24.82
N ARG A 308 -21.50 -18.63 25.49
CA ARG A 308 -20.74 -17.57 24.80
C ARG A 308 -19.59 -18.14 23.98
N THR A 309 -18.84 -19.09 24.54
CA THR A 309 -17.68 -19.69 23.86
C THR A 309 -18.12 -20.50 22.64
N VAL A 310 -19.19 -21.30 22.76
CA VAL A 310 -19.80 -22.02 21.64
C VAL A 310 -20.30 -21.04 20.59
N GLN A 311 -21.03 -20.00 21.00
CA GLN A 311 -21.56 -18.98 20.11
C GLN A 311 -20.45 -18.33 19.29
N ILE A 312 -19.35 -17.87 19.92
CA ILE A 312 -18.24 -17.23 19.20
C ILE A 312 -17.70 -18.17 18.12
N VAL A 313 -17.46 -19.45 18.45
CA VAL A 313 -16.92 -20.42 17.50
C VAL A 313 -17.91 -20.69 16.37
N THR A 314 -19.20 -20.89 16.66
CA THR A 314 -20.22 -21.16 15.63
C THR A 314 -20.47 -19.97 14.73
N ASP A 315 -20.54 -18.75 15.29
CA ASP A 315 -20.79 -17.53 14.52
C ASP A 315 -19.63 -17.29 13.54
N ILE A 316 -18.39 -17.57 13.94
CA ILE A 316 -17.22 -17.42 13.04
C ILE A 316 -17.24 -18.49 11.95
N ILE A 317 -17.49 -19.76 12.30
CA ILE A 317 -17.52 -20.87 11.32
C ILE A 317 -18.61 -20.64 10.27
N THR A 318 -19.79 -20.18 10.68
CA THR A 318 -20.94 -19.99 9.79
C THR A 318 -20.93 -18.67 9.01
N GLY A 319 -19.92 -17.81 9.24
CA GLY A 319 -19.81 -16.49 8.61
C GLY A 319 -20.71 -15.42 9.22
N ASP A 320 -21.50 -15.76 10.24
CA ASP A 320 -22.44 -14.88 10.94
C ASP A 320 -21.74 -13.86 11.88
N TYR A 321 -20.47 -14.08 12.21
CA TYR A 321 -19.68 -13.17 13.06
C TYR A 321 -19.34 -11.85 12.34
N ALA A 322 -19.28 -11.85 11.00
CA ALA A 322 -19.11 -10.64 10.21
C ALA A 322 -20.43 -9.86 10.03
N THR A 323 -21.58 -10.51 10.18
CA THR A 323 -22.92 -9.93 10.01
C THR A 323 -23.65 -9.62 11.31
N LYS A 324 -23.14 -10.04 12.48
CA LYS A 324 -23.67 -9.69 13.80
C LYS A 324 -22.64 -8.95 14.66
N GLY A 325 -22.46 -7.67 14.32
CA GLY A 325 -22.53 -6.59 15.31
C GLY A 325 -21.44 -6.47 16.38
N THR A 326 -20.17 -6.67 16.03
CA THR A 326 -19.09 -6.08 16.87
C THR A 326 -17.91 -5.53 16.09
N VAL A 327 -17.54 -6.05 14.92
CA VAL A 327 -16.49 -5.40 14.09
C VAL A 327 -17.10 -4.36 13.16
N GLN A 328 -18.21 -4.67 12.47
CA GLN A 328 -18.93 -3.68 11.68
C GLN A 328 -19.54 -2.58 12.56
N ASP A 329 -20.08 -2.90 13.74
CA ASP A 329 -20.57 -1.89 14.69
C ASP A 329 -19.44 -1.09 15.39
N LEU A 330 -18.21 -1.63 15.51
CA LEU A 330 -17.04 -0.82 15.91
C LEU A 330 -16.48 0.00 14.74
N MET A 331 -16.60 -0.51 13.50
CA MET A 331 -16.08 0.13 12.28
C MET A 331 -17.01 1.19 11.70
N ASP A 332 -18.32 1.06 11.87
CA ASP A 332 -19.35 2.03 11.47
C ASP A 332 -19.45 3.19 12.48
N ASN A 333 -18.94 2.99 13.70
CA ASN A 333 -18.80 4.02 14.74
C ASN A 333 -17.44 4.73 14.72
N LEU A 334 -16.52 4.32 13.85
CA LEU A 334 -15.29 5.04 13.56
C LEU A 334 -15.53 5.82 12.25
N GLY A 335 -15.20 7.11 12.24
CA GLY A 335 -15.40 7.96 11.06
C GLY A 335 -14.66 7.48 9.79
N PRO A 336 -14.57 8.31 8.73
CA PRO A 336 -14.00 7.89 7.44
C PRO A 336 -12.62 7.22 7.59
N LYS A 337 -12.41 6.09 6.90
CA LYS A 337 -11.23 5.22 7.08
C LYS A 337 -9.96 5.80 6.44
N ASN A 338 -10.15 6.75 5.53
CA ASN A 338 -9.09 7.40 4.77
C ASN A 338 -9.48 8.83 4.35
N ASN A 339 -8.52 9.59 3.85
CA ASN A 339 -8.75 10.97 3.40
C ASN A 339 -9.69 11.00 2.20
N TYR A 340 -9.58 10.04 1.28
CA TYR A 340 -10.45 9.96 0.12
C TYR A 340 -11.93 9.90 0.51
N GLU A 341 -12.33 8.91 1.32
CA GLU A 341 -13.69 8.76 1.85
C GLU A 341 -14.15 9.97 2.64
N ASN A 342 -13.27 10.58 3.43
CA ASN A 342 -13.59 11.79 4.18
C ASN A 342 -13.96 12.94 3.23
N TYR A 343 -13.17 13.16 2.18
CA TYR A 343 -13.36 14.29 1.26
C TYR A 343 -14.55 14.09 0.33
N GLN A 344 -14.92 12.85 0.01
CA GLN A 344 -16.15 12.53 -0.73
C GLN A 344 -17.44 13.02 -0.04
N ARG A 345 -17.38 13.47 1.21
CA ARG A 345 -18.53 14.09 1.91
C ARG A 345 -18.83 15.51 1.42
N LEU A 346 -17.90 16.15 0.73
CA LEU A 346 -18.04 17.52 0.25
C LEU A 346 -18.70 17.54 -1.14
N PRO A 347 -19.79 18.31 -1.36
CA PRO A 347 -20.47 18.36 -2.64
C PRO A 347 -19.56 18.74 -3.81
N PHE A 348 -18.69 19.74 -3.63
CA PHE A 348 -17.82 20.28 -4.69
C PHE A 348 -16.72 19.31 -5.18
N ILE A 349 -16.57 18.15 -4.53
CA ILE A 349 -15.66 17.07 -4.92
C ILE A 349 -16.30 16.19 -5.99
N HIS A 350 -17.64 16.13 -6.03
CA HIS A 350 -18.36 15.29 -6.97
C HIS A 350 -18.44 15.94 -8.36
N PRO A 351 -18.14 15.21 -9.45
CA PRO A 351 -18.28 15.75 -10.80
C PRO A 351 -19.68 16.27 -11.11
N ALA A 352 -20.71 15.64 -10.53
CA ALA A 352 -22.12 16.01 -10.69
C ALA A 352 -22.50 17.37 -10.08
N TYR A 353 -21.66 17.94 -9.21
CA TYR A 353 -21.87 19.29 -8.66
C TYR A 353 -21.69 20.40 -9.70
N TYR A 354 -21.09 20.08 -10.85
CA TYR A 354 -20.79 21.03 -11.92
C TYR A 354 -21.57 20.66 -13.18
N PRO A 355 -22.55 21.48 -13.63
CA PRO A 355 -23.30 21.23 -14.86
C PRO A 355 -22.37 20.91 -16.02
N VAL A 356 -22.63 19.90 -16.84
CA VAL A 356 -21.71 19.57 -17.96
C VAL A 356 -21.67 20.68 -19.00
N LYS A 357 -22.83 21.22 -19.38
CA LYS A 357 -22.94 22.35 -20.30
C LYS A 357 -22.76 23.65 -19.52
N GLN A 358 -21.62 24.30 -19.71
CA GLN A 358 -21.32 25.60 -19.12
C GLN A 358 -20.94 26.60 -20.21
N THR A 359 -21.07 27.89 -19.91
CA THR A 359 -20.57 28.96 -20.77
C THR A 359 -19.96 30.01 -19.86
N VAL A 360 -18.64 30.08 -19.87
CA VAL A 360 -17.86 31.09 -19.14
C VAL A 360 -17.35 32.16 -20.10
N PRO A 361 -17.26 33.43 -19.69
CA PRO A 361 -16.73 34.49 -20.55
C PRO A 361 -15.25 34.22 -20.90
N PRO A 362 -14.88 34.06 -22.19
CA PRO A 362 -13.52 33.67 -22.60
C PRO A 362 -12.46 34.74 -22.30
N GLU A 363 -12.87 35.98 -22.08
CA GLU A 363 -12.02 37.09 -21.63
C GLU A 363 -11.66 37.02 -20.14
N LEU A 364 -12.45 36.28 -19.33
CA LEU A 364 -12.23 36.10 -17.89
C LEU A 364 -11.69 34.71 -17.56
N TYR A 365 -12.13 33.70 -18.31
CA TYR A 365 -11.84 32.30 -18.06
C TYR A 365 -11.41 31.56 -19.32
N ARG A 366 -10.47 30.63 -19.17
CA ARG A 366 -9.93 29.80 -20.26
C ARG A 366 -10.01 28.32 -19.91
N PRO A 367 -10.28 27.42 -20.88
CA PRO A 367 -10.23 25.99 -20.62
C PRO A 367 -8.80 25.57 -20.28
N ILE A 368 -8.64 24.58 -19.39
CA ILE A 368 -7.32 24.04 -19.02
C ILE A 368 -6.73 23.24 -20.20
N PHE A 369 -7.55 22.43 -20.87
CA PHE A 369 -7.21 21.65 -22.06
C PHE A 369 -8.26 21.85 -23.16
N THR A 370 -7.91 21.65 -24.43
CA THR A 370 -8.93 21.63 -25.51
C THR A 370 -9.95 20.52 -25.25
N TRP A 371 -9.48 19.30 -25.02
CA TRP A 371 -10.31 18.14 -24.72
C TRP A 371 -10.19 17.77 -23.25
N MET A 372 -11.32 17.73 -22.56
CA MET A 372 -11.38 17.30 -21.15
C MET A 372 -12.70 16.62 -20.83
N GLY A 373 -12.68 15.77 -19.81
CA GLY A 373 -13.85 14.98 -19.45
C GLY A 373 -13.62 14.07 -18.28
N ARG A 374 -14.66 13.33 -17.92
CA ARG A 374 -14.62 12.34 -16.85
C ARG A 374 -14.37 10.96 -17.44
N MET A 375 -13.38 10.26 -16.90
CA MET A 375 -13.17 8.85 -17.23
C MET A 375 -14.14 7.98 -16.44
N ILE A 376 -14.74 7.02 -17.13
CA ILE A 376 -15.71 6.07 -16.57
C ILE A 376 -15.20 4.66 -16.90
N LEU A 377 -15.06 3.82 -15.88
CA LEU A 377 -14.74 2.41 -16.10
C LEU A 377 -15.98 1.72 -16.69
N PRO A 378 -15.88 1.05 -17.85
CA PRO A 378 -17.03 0.39 -18.46
C PRO A 378 -17.52 -0.77 -17.61
N GLU A 379 -18.80 -1.10 -17.68
CA GLU A 379 -19.31 -2.33 -17.06
C GLU A 379 -18.74 -3.57 -17.79
N PRO A 380 -18.63 -4.74 -17.11
CA PRO A 380 -18.05 -5.94 -17.70
C PRO A 380 -18.64 -6.34 -19.06
N GLU A 381 -19.94 -6.10 -19.28
CA GLU A 381 -20.64 -6.42 -20.53
C GLU A 381 -20.30 -5.43 -21.66
N GLN A 382 -19.99 -4.18 -21.33
CA GLN A 382 -19.64 -3.12 -22.29
C GLN A 382 -18.17 -3.24 -22.73
N ARG A 383 -17.31 -3.71 -21.83
CA ARG A 383 -15.85 -3.75 -21.98
C ARG A 383 -15.35 -4.30 -23.33
N PRO A 384 -15.87 -5.43 -23.88
CA PRO A 384 -15.39 -5.96 -25.16
C PRO A 384 -15.59 -5.02 -26.35
N THR A 385 -16.61 -4.15 -26.28
CA THR A 385 -16.94 -3.18 -27.33
C THR A 385 -16.20 -1.86 -27.14
N VAL A 386 -16.08 -1.39 -25.89
CA VAL A 386 -15.41 -0.13 -25.54
C VAL A 386 -13.92 -0.21 -25.85
N ARG A 387 -13.25 -1.35 -25.57
CA ARG A 387 -11.81 -1.57 -25.83
C ARG A 387 -10.91 -0.46 -25.27
N GLY A 388 -11.21 0.00 -24.06
CA GLY A 388 -10.62 1.19 -23.45
C GLY A 388 -11.46 1.61 -22.25
N THR A 389 -11.71 2.91 -22.11
CA THR A 389 -12.63 3.45 -21.10
C THR A 389 -13.74 4.26 -21.75
N LEU A 390 -14.83 4.49 -21.01
CA LEU A 390 -15.82 5.48 -21.38
C LEU A 390 -15.32 6.88 -20.96
N PHE A 391 -15.73 7.91 -21.70
CA PHE A 391 -15.32 9.29 -21.49
C PHE A 391 -16.50 10.24 -21.67
N GLU A 392 -16.90 10.90 -20.58
CA GLU A 392 -17.94 11.93 -20.62
C GLU A 392 -17.31 13.27 -20.97
N VAL A 393 -17.64 13.80 -22.16
CA VAL A 393 -17.00 14.99 -22.70
C VAL A 393 -17.51 16.25 -21.99
N TYR A 394 -16.61 17.00 -21.35
CA TYR A 394 -16.93 18.26 -20.68
C TYR A 394 -16.53 19.49 -21.49
N HIS A 395 -15.45 19.40 -22.26
CA HIS A 395 -15.02 20.45 -23.17
C HIS A 395 -14.28 19.84 -24.36
N THR A 396 -14.38 20.50 -25.51
CA THR A 396 -13.74 20.15 -26.78
C THR A 396 -13.61 21.42 -27.64
N ASP A 397 -12.97 21.32 -28.80
CA ASP A 397 -12.93 22.39 -29.79
C ASP A 397 -14.33 22.72 -30.37
N GLU A 398 -14.45 23.85 -31.06
CA GLU A 398 -15.74 24.30 -31.59
C GLU A 398 -16.32 23.35 -32.65
N ALA A 399 -15.48 22.63 -33.41
CA ALA A 399 -15.95 21.72 -34.45
C ALA A 399 -16.65 20.49 -33.86
N HIS A 400 -16.21 20.03 -32.69
CA HIS A 400 -16.74 18.85 -32.01
C HIS A 400 -17.66 19.18 -30.83
N ARG A 401 -18.07 20.44 -30.66
CA ARG A 401 -18.90 20.93 -29.55
C ARG A 401 -20.20 20.14 -29.34
N HIS A 402 -20.73 19.52 -30.39
CA HIS A 402 -21.92 18.66 -30.32
C HIS A 402 -21.72 17.40 -29.45
N LEU A 403 -20.48 16.99 -29.18
CA LEU A 403 -20.13 15.87 -28.31
C LEU A 403 -20.16 16.22 -26.81
N VAL A 404 -20.18 17.51 -26.44
CA VAL A 404 -20.22 17.93 -25.02
C VAL A 404 -21.48 17.38 -24.33
N GLY A 405 -21.27 16.66 -23.23
CA GLY A 405 -22.32 15.96 -22.48
C GLY A 405 -22.62 14.54 -22.97
N GLN A 406 -21.95 14.06 -24.03
CA GLN A 406 -22.04 12.67 -24.46
C GLN A 406 -21.00 11.81 -23.76
N VAL A 407 -21.33 10.53 -23.56
CA VAL A 407 -20.40 9.50 -23.12
C VAL A 407 -19.94 8.74 -24.36
N ILE A 408 -18.64 8.83 -24.65
CA ILE A 408 -18.01 8.27 -25.85
C ILE A 408 -16.88 7.30 -25.46
N ASN A 409 -16.32 6.57 -26.41
CA ASN A 409 -15.18 5.68 -26.14
C ASN A 409 -13.86 6.48 -26.12
N LEU A 410 -12.96 6.14 -25.21
CA LEU A 410 -11.58 6.60 -25.18
C LEU A 410 -10.64 5.40 -25.28
N ARG A 411 -9.76 5.42 -26.29
CA ARG A 411 -8.84 4.34 -26.64
C ARG A 411 -7.44 4.89 -26.87
N TYR A 412 -6.45 4.00 -26.81
CA TYR A 412 -5.13 4.30 -27.37
C TYR A 412 -5.13 4.12 -28.88
N SER A 413 -4.37 4.95 -29.59
CA SER A 413 -4.14 4.83 -31.03
C SER A 413 -3.62 3.45 -31.42
N GLU A 414 -4.02 2.97 -32.61
CA GLU A 414 -3.60 1.70 -33.20
C GLU A 414 -2.16 1.73 -33.75
N ASP A 415 -1.44 2.85 -33.61
CA ASP A 415 -0.01 2.93 -33.95
C ASP A 415 0.79 1.79 -33.27
N PRO A 416 1.61 1.03 -34.01
CA PRO A 416 2.34 -0.11 -33.45
C PRO A 416 3.26 0.23 -32.27
N THR A 417 3.80 1.45 -32.22
CA THR A 417 4.66 1.92 -31.13
C THR A 417 3.83 2.16 -29.86
N VAL A 418 2.67 2.80 -30.01
CA VAL A 418 1.71 3.02 -28.92
C VAL A 418 1.18 1.69 -28.40
N GLN A 419 0.73 0.80 -29.29
CA GLN A 419 0.22 -0.52 -28.92
C GLN A 419 1.27 -1.36 -28.20
N LYS A 420 2.54 -1.36 -28.67
CA LYS A 420 3.63 -2.05 -27.97
C LYS A 420 3.81 -1.55 -26.53
N ARG A 421 3.70 -0.23 -26.32
CA ARG A 421 3.78 0.38 -24.99
C ARG A 421 2.60 -0.09 -24.12
N VAL A 422 1.37 0.03 -24.62
CA VAL A 422 0.14 -0.37 -23.93
C VAL A 422 0.16 -1.84 -23.52
N TRP A 423 0.46 -2.75 -24.46
CA TRP A 423 0.49 -4.18 -24.20
C TRP A 423 1.59 -4.59 -23.21
N SER A 424 2.72 -3.87 -23.17
CA SER A 424 3.81 -4.19 -22.23
C SER A 424 3.41 -4.06 -20.75
N VAL A 425 2.35 -3.32 -20.45
CA VAL A 425 1.86 -3.02 -19.08
C VAL A 425 0.40 -3.43 -18.87
N THR A 426 -0.21 -4.01 -19.89
CA THR A 426 -1.54 -4.62 -19.78
C THR A 426 -1.40 -5.94 -19.03
N LYS A 427 -2.11 -6.07 -17.92
CA LYS A 427 -1.95 -7.19 -16.98
C LYS A 427 -3.30 -7.64 -16.44
N ASP A 428 -3.41 -8.93 -16.11
CA ASP A 428 -4.50 -9.38 -15.25
C ASP A 428 -4.30 -8.82 -13.84
N VAL A 429 -5.38 -8.47 -13.16
CA VAL A 429 -5.35 -7.91 -11.81
C VAL A 429 -6.03 -8.87 -10.85
N TYR A 430 -5.28 -9.38 -9.88
CA TYR A 430 -5.78 -10.21 -8.80
C TYR A 430 -5.22 -9.72 -7.48
N PHE A 431 -6.11 -9.42 -6.55
CA PHE A 431 -5.69 -8.91 -5.27
C PHE A 431 -5.02 -10.02 -4.47
N ASN A 432 -3.78 -9.77 -4.08
CA ASN A 432 -3.10 -10.62 -3.11
C ASN A 432 -3.52 -10.24 -1.69
N ARG A 433 -3.15 -11.07 -0.72
CA ARG A 433 -3.57 -10.86 0.67
C ARG A 433 -3.04 -9.56 1.29
N LYS A 434 -1.89 -9.06 0.83
CA LYS A 434 -1.33 -7.77 1.28
C LYS A 434 -2.24 -6.60 0.89
N VAL A 435 -2.93 -6.68 -0.24
CA VAL A 435 -3.94 -5.67 -0.64
C VAL A 435 -5.13 -5.68 0.32
N GLU A 436 -5.62 -6.87 0.69
CA GLU A 436 -6.72 -6.97 1.67
C GLU A 436 -6.29 -6.44 3.05
N GLU A 437 -5.05 -6.67 3.46
CA GLU A 437 -4.47 -6.14 4.69
C GLU A 437 -4.30 -4.60 4.65
N SER A 438 -3.82 -4.04 3.54
CA SER A 438 -3.59 -2.61 3.43
C SER A 438 -4.88 -1.79 3.35
N LYS A 439 -5.97 -2.36 2.83
CA LYS A 439 -7.32 -1.75 2.92
C LYS A 439 -7.73 -1.49 4.37
N LEU A 440 -7.40 -2.40 5.30
CA LEU A 440 -7.68 -2.21 6.73
C LEU A 440 -6.92 -1.02 7.33
N THR A 441 -5.82 -0.61 6.71
CA THR A 441 -5.03 0.57 7.10
C THR A 441 -5.48 1.87 6.40
N GLY A 442 -6.56 1.80 5.61
CA GLY A 442 -7.14 2.95 4.90
C GLY A 442 -6.51 3.25 3.55
N LEU A 443 -5.64 2.40 3.01
CA LEU A 443 -5.10 2.63 1.65
C LEU A 443 -6.21 2.42 0.61
N VAL A 444 -6.30 3.34 -0.36
CA VAL A 444 -7.24 3.24 -1.48
C VAL A 444 -6.63 2.35 -2.57
N HIS A 445 -7.35 1.29 -2.94
CA HIS A 445 -6.97 0.31 -3.95
C HIS A 445 -7.93 0.33 -5.15
N PRO A 446 -7.51 -0.16 -6.33
CA PRO A 446 -8.35 -0.25 -7.53
C PRO A 446 -9.36 -1.41 -7.42
N ASP A 447 -10.22 -1.39 -6.41
CA ASP A 447 -11.13 -2.51 -6.06
C ASP A 447 -12.00 -2.96 -7.23
N ARG A 448 -12.41 -2.00 -8.07
CA ARG A 448 -13.23 -2.22 -9.26
C ARG A 448 -12.53 -3.04 -10.34
N LEU A 449 -11.21 -3.16 -10.27
CA LEU A 449 -10.37 -3.92 -11.20
C LEU A 449 -9.97 -5.30 -10.66
N ASN A 450 -10.35 -5.65 -9.44
CA ASN A 450 -10.01 -6.96 -8.89
C ASN A 450 -10.66 -8.07 -9.73
N ARG A 451 -9.85 -9.07 -10.12
CA ARG A 451 -10.19 -10.20 -11.01
C ARG A 451 -10.50 -9.79 -12.45
N TRP A 452 -10.14 -8.59 -12.88
CA TRP A 452 -10.21 -8.22 -14.28
C TRP A 452 -8.98 -8.76 -15.04
N HIS A 453 -9.22 -9.38 -16.19
CA HIS A 453 -8.16 -9.82 -17.09
C HIS A 453 -7.71 -8.69 -18.02
N LEU A 454 -6.44 -8.63 -18.38
CA LEU A 454 -5.90 -7.70 -19.39
C LEU A 454 -6.31 -6.24 -19.14
N VAL A 455 -6.19 -5.77 -17.90
CA VAL A 455 -6.42 -4.37 -17.54
C VAL A 455 -5.40 -3.51 -18.25
N ASN A 456 -5.87 -2.63 -19.14
CA ASN A 456 -5.03 -1.70 -19.88
C ASN A 456 -4.76 -0.40 -19.09
N PRO A 457 -3.83 0.47 -19.53
CA PRO A 457 -3.49 1.68 -18.78
C PRO A 457 -4.64 2.68 -18.60
N LEU A 458 -5.60 2.79 -19.53
CA LEU A 458 -6.77 3.67 -19.34
C LEU A 458 -7.70 3.10 -18.27
N GLU A 459 -7.98 1.79 -18.33
CA GLU A 459 -8.79 1.11 -17.32
C GLU A 459 -8.16 1.23 -15.93
N SER A 460 -6.82 1.16 -15.85
CA SER A 460 -6.10 1.35 -14.59
C SER A 460 -6.24 2.73 -13.97
N ILE A 461 -6.54 3.77 -14.77
CA ILE A 461 -6.82 5.14 -14.27
C ILE A 461 -8.28 5.25 -13.84
N ALA A 462 -9.21 4.85 -14.72
CA ALA A 462 -10.65 4.94 -14.45
C ALA A 462 -11.08 4.09 -13.24
N GLY A 463 -10.48 2.89 -13.09
CA GLY A 463 -10.75 1.98 -11.99
C GLY A 463 -9.85 2.17 -10.75
N ALA A 464 -9.01 3.20 -10.71
CA ALA A 464 -8.05 3.40 -9.62
C ALA A 464 -8.71 3.72 -8.27
N ARG A 465 -9.95 4.22 -8.30
CA ARG A 465 -10.72 4.65 -7.13
C ARG A 465 -12.08 3.95 -7.06
N PRO A 466 -12.74 3.94 -5.89
CA PRO A 466 -14.08 3.40 -5.72
C PRO A 466 -15.16 4.04 -6.61
N ASN A 467 -15.01 5.31 -7.01
CA ASN A 467 -16.00 6.04 -7.81
C ASN A 467 -15.40 6.54 -9.14
N ASP A 468 -16.26 6.71 -10.16
CA ASP A 468 -15.89 7.38 -11.44
C ASP A 468 -15.80 8.90 -11.26
N ASP A 469 -14.78 9.35 -10.53
CA ASP A 469 -14.55 10.75 -10.17
C ASP A 469 -13.28 11.37 -10.78
N VAL A 470 -12.64 10.65 -11.71
CA VAL A 470 -11.39 11.09 -12.32
C VAL A 470 -11.67 12.00 -13.51
N ILE A 471 -11.30 13.27 -13.37
CA ILE A 471 -11.37 14.26 -14.44
C ILE A 471 -10.00 14.41 -15.08
N VAL A 472 -9.95 14.35 -16.41
CA VAL A 472 -8.71 14.40 -17.17
C VAL A 472 -8.78 15.37 -18.34
N GLY A 473 -7.63 15.97 -18.66
CA GLY A 473 -7.35 16.60 -19.95
C GLY A 473 -6.64 15.63 -20.88
N LEU A 474 -6.87 15.77 -22.18
CA LEU A 474 -6.23 14.95 -23.22
C LEU A 474 -5.24 15.78 -24.02
N HIS A 475 -4.03 15.26 -24.20
CA HIS A 475 -3.02 15.87 -25.07
C HIS A 475 -3.36 15.64 -26.54
N GLU A 476 -3.16 16.67 -27.35
CA GLU A 476 -3.26 16.58 -28.81
C GLU A 476 -2.00 15.95 -29.41
N PRO A 477 -2.09 15.29 -30.59
CA PRO A 477 -3.28 15.13 -31.42
C PRO A 477 -4.24 14.03 -30.91
N ILE A 478 -5.54 14.21 -31.19
CA ILE A 478 -6.59 13.22 -30.91
C ILE A 478 -7.22 12.83 -32.23
N GLU A 479 -7.23 11.53 -32.54
CA GLU A 479 -7.95 11.01 -33.71
C GLU A 479 -9.38 10.67 -33.30
N ILE A 480 -10.34 10.96 -34.17
CA ILE A 480 -11.77 10.82 -33.88
C ILE A 480 -12.37 9.91 -34.95
N GLU A 481 -13.07 8.88 -34.49
CA GLU A 481 -13.84 7.98 -35.34
C GLU A 481 -15.32 8.10 -34.96
N GLU A 482 -16.11 8.67 -35.86
CA GLU A 482 -17.56 8.74 -35.69
C GLU A 482 -18.20 7.42 -36.15
N GLY A 483 -19.00 6.82 -35.26
CA GLY A 483 -19.72 5.56 -35.48
C GLY A 483 -21.01 5.54 -34.67
N GLU A 484 -21.53 4.35 -34.36
CA GLU A 484 -22.69 4.20 -33.46
C GLU A 484 -22.40 4.80 -32.07
N THR A 485 -21.16 4.63 -31.60
CA THR A 485 -20.59 5.39 -30.49
C THR A 485 -19.25 5.97 -30.97
N THR A 486 -19.12 7.29 -30.91
CA THR A 486 -17.87 7.99 -31.24
C THR A 486 -16.70 7.46 -30.41
N SER A 487 -15.53 7.35 -31.01
CA SER A 487 -14.31 6.90 -30.34
C SER A 487 -13.19 7.92 -30.51
N LEU A 488 -12.55 8.30 -29.40
CA LEU A 488 -11.33 9.10 -29.36
C LEU A 488 -10.12 8.19 -29.24
N TYR A 489 -9.07 8.47 -30.00
CA TYR A 489 -7.78 7.77 -29.93
C TYR A 489 -6.68 8.74 -29.53
N ILE A 490 -5.98 8.38 -28.45
CA ILE A 490 -4.89 9.19 -27.89
C ILE A 490 -3.56 8.44 -27.97
N THR A 491 -2.46 9.18 -27.98
CA THR A 491 -1.09 8.62 -27.99
C THR A 491 -0.40 8.71 -26.64
N HIS A 492 -0.90 9.52 -25.71
CA HIS A 492 -0.33 9.73 -24.37
C HIS A 492 -1.32 9.40 -23.27
N GLU A 493 -0.82 9.20 -22.06
CA GLU A 493 -1.68 9.06 -20.89
C GLU A 493 -2.51 10.33 -20.63
N PRO A 494 -3.81 10.23 -20.29
CA PRO A 494 -4.61 11.38 -19.88
C PRO A 494 -4.03 12.07 -18.62
N VAL A 495 -4.06 13.41 -18.60
CA VAL A 495 -3.55 14.21 -17.48
C VAL A 495 -4.66 14.47 -16.49
N GLN A 496 -4.52 14.06 -15.23
CA GLN A 496 -5.51 14.34 -14.20
C GLN A 496 -5.53 15.84 -13.85
N ILE A 497 -6.73 16.43 -13.80
CA ILE A 497 -6.95 17.85 -13.55
C ILE A 497 -7.96 18.09 -12.42
N SER A 498 -7.97 19.31 -11.90
CA SER A 498 -9.00 19.84 -10.98
C SER A 498 -9.49 21.16 -11.56
N GLY A 499 -10.81 21.31 -11.69
CA GLY A 499 -11.41 22.35 -12.49
C GLY A 499 -11.51 21.98 -13.98
N ARG A 500 -12.25 22.80 -14.72
CA ARG A 500 -12.40 22.74 -16.18
C ARG A 500 -11.84 24.00 -16.85
N TYR A 501 -11.93 25.11 -16.13
CA TYR A 501 -11.46 26.42 -16.56
C TYR A 501 -10.53 27.02 -15.52
N TYR A 502 -9.75 28.01 -15.94
CA TYR A 502 -8.98 28.88 -15.06
C TYR A 502 -9.20 30.35 -15.39
N GLY A 503 -9.09 31.21 -14.37
CA GLY A 503 -9.11 32.67 -14.49
C GLY A 503 -7.92 33.29 -13.76
N LEU A 504 -7.61 34.55 -14.04
CA LEU A 504 -6.54 35.30 -13.37
C LEU A 504 -7.13 36.45 -12.57
N VAL A 505 -7.03 36.37 -11.24
CA VAL A 505 -7.75 37.27 -10.34
C VAL A 505 -6.90 37.77 -9.17
N GLN A 506 -7.33 38.88 -8.58
CA GLN A 506 -6.93 39.31 -7.26
C GLN A 506 -8.12 39.22 -6.31
N PHE A 507 -7.91 38.67 -5.11
CA PHE A 507 -8.94 38.59 -4.07
C PHE A 507 -9.11 39.94 -3.38
N ILE A 508 -10.34 40.45 -3.34
CA ILE A 508 -10.70 41.67 -2.60
C ILE A 508 -11.03 41.33 -1.14
N GLY A 509 -11.76 40.24 -0.92
CA GLY A 509 -12.13 39.75 0.41
C GLY A 509 -13.42 38.92 0.38
N PRO A 510 -13.75 38.25 1.50
CA PRO A 510 -14.97 37.47 1.61
C PRO A 510 -16.21 38.39 1.68
N THR A 511 -17.34 37.96 1.11
CA THR A 511 -18.60 38.72 1.14
C THR A 511 -19.21 38.75 2.54
N THR A 512 -18.99 37.70 3.33
CA THR A 512 -19.37 37.60 4.75
C THR A 512 -18.19 37.11 5.58
N PRO A 513 -18.08 37.48 6.87
CA PRO A 513 -17.10 36.88 7.77
C PRO A 513 -17.19 35.35 7.74
N ASP A 514 -16.06 34.68 7.55
CA ASP A 514 -15.94 33.22 7.44
C ASP A 514 -16.79 32.57 6.33
N GLY A 515 -17.25 33.34 5.35
CA GLY A 515 -18.02 32.83 4.22
C GLY A 515 -17.17 32.13 3.16
N GLU A 516 -17.85 31.31 2.34
CA GLU A 516 -17.24 30.67 1.16
C GLU A 516 -17.23 31.60 -0.06
N GLU A 517 -18.00 32.68 -0.08
CA GLU A 517 -18.07 33.62 -1.20
C GLU A 517 -17.02 34.73 -1.08
N PHE A 518 -16.28 34.98 -2.16
CA PHE A 518 -15.23 35.99 -2.24
C PHE A 518 -15.47 36.94 -3.41
N GLN A 519 -15.34 38.24 -3.14
CA GLN A 519 -15.21 39.23 -4.20
C GLN A 519 -13.81 39.14 -4.79
N VAL A 520 -13.74 39.07 -6.12
CA VAL A 520 -12.50 39.10 -6.89
C VAL A 520 -12.56 40.17 -7.96
N VAL A 521 -11.40 40.61 -8.42
CA VAL A 521 -11.26 41.43 -9.62
C VAL A 521 -10.37 40.69 -10.61
N HIS A 522 -10.85 40.57 -11.85
CA HIS A 522 -10.12 39.93 -12.93
C HIS A 522 -8.99 40.82 -13.45
N PHE A 523 -7.92 40.18 -13.92
CA PHE A 523 -6.83 40.86 -14.59
C PHE A 523 -7.32 41.48 -15.90
N ASN A 524 -6.98 42.74 -16.10
CA ASN A 524 -7.28 43.47 -17.31
C ASN A 524 -6.05 43.48 -18.21
N ARG A 525 -6.13 42.74 -19.31
CA ARG A 525 -5.03 42.62 -20.29
C ARG A 525 -4.62 43.97 -20.87
N ASP A 526 -5.56 44.88 -21.08
CA ASP A 526 -5.30 46.16 -21.74
C ASP A 526 -4.52 47.13 -20.83
N THR A 527 -4.75 47.08 -19.52
CA THR A 527 -4.07 47.93 -18.52
C THR A 527 -2.88 47.23 -17.86
N GLY A 528 -2.84 45.90 -17.91
CA GLY A 528 -1.87 45.07 -17.21
C GLY A 528 -2.06 45.06 -15.68
N GLN A 529 -3.26 45.39 -15.18
CA GLN A 529 -3.59 45.56 -13.76
C GLN A 529 -4.86 44.80 -13.36
N PHE A 530 -5.08 44.65 -12.06
CA PHE A 530 -6.32 44.07 -11.50
C PHE A 530 -7.41 45.14 -11.36
N ASP A 531 -7.83 45.72 -12.49
CA ASP A 531 -8.91 46.71 -12.58
C ASP A 531 -10.03 46.31 -13.55
N GLY A 532 -10.10 45.03 -13.90
CA GLY A 532 -11.10 44.46 -14.78
C GLY A 532 -12.46 44.21 -14.12
N VAL A 533 -13.18 43.21 -14.63
CA VAL A 533 -14.50 42.82 -14.13
C VAL A 533 -14.39 42.36 -12.68
N LYS A 534 -15.30 42.84 -11.84
CA LYS A 534 -15.49 42.33 -10.47
C LYS A 534 -16.55 41.24 -10.46
N GLU A 535 -16.27 40.16 -9.77
CA GLU A 535 -17.13 38.98 -9.70
C GLU A 535 -17.13 38.39 -8.29
N THR A 536 -18.19 37.66 -7.96
CA THR A 536 -18.23 36.83 -6.75
C THR A 536 -17.94 35.39 -7.13
N VAL A 537 -16.92 34.80 -6.53
CA VAL A 537 -16.56 33.39 -6.71
C VAL A 537 -16.73 32.64 -5.40
N CYS A 538 -16.96 31.33 -5.47
CA CYS A 538 -17.06 30.47 -4.31
C CYS A 538 -15.73 29.76 -4.05
N LEU A 539 -15.23 29.84 -2.82
CA LEU A 539 -14.12 29.11 -2.26
C LEU A 539 -14.66 28.21 -1.14
N PRO A 540 -15.16 27.01 -1.46
CA PRO A 540 -15.73 26.10 -0.47
C PRO A 540 -14.74 25.80 0.67
N HIS A 541 -15.26 25.53 1.86
CA HIS A 541 -14.47 25.03 2.96
C HIS A 541 -13.93 23.63 2.65
N VAL A 542 -12.67 23.39 3.01
CA VAL A 542 -12.01 22.09 2.83
C VAL A 542 -12.04 21.32 4.14
N LEU A 543 -12.11 19.99 4.05
CA LEU A 543 -12.01 19.12 5.21
C LEU A 543 -10.54 18.87 5.54
N PRO A 544 -10.18 18.84 6.84
CA PRO A 544 -8.84 18.44 7.24
C PRO A 544 -8.61 16.96 6.93
N THR A 545 -7.34 16.61 6.70
CA THR A 545 -6.87 15.22 6.66
C THR A 545 -7.20 14.48 7.96
N MET A 546 -7.08 13.15 7.96
CA MET A 546 -7.20 12.30 9.14
C MET A 546 -6.20 12.67 10.25
N PHE A 547 -5.11 13.37 9.90
CA PHE A 547 -4.14 13.92 10.86
C PHE A 547 -4.51 15.32 11.37
N LYS A 548 -5.74 15.78 11.10
CA LYS A 548 -6.26 17.11 11.48
C LYS A 548 -5.50 18.28 10.86
N LEU A 549 -4.85 18.05 9.72
CA LEU A 549 -4.18 19.09 8.92
C LEU A 549 -5.10 19.53 7.78
N ALA A 550 -5.40 20.82 7.67
CA ALA A 550 -6.10 21.37 6.52
C ALA A 550 -5.16 21.45 5.30
N PRO A 551 -5.51 20.85 4.14
CA PRO A 551 -4.66 20.90 2.94
C PRO A 551 -4.52 22.31 2.34
N SER A 552 -5.48 23.20 2.62
CA SER A 552 -5.47 24.60 2.23
C SER A 552 -6.32 25.43 3.19
N THR A 553 -6.13 26.74 3.19
CA THR A 553 -6.93 27.70 3.95
C THR A 553 -7.22 28.93 3.10
N SER A 554 -8.43 29.49 3.24
CA SER A 554 -8.82 30.78 2.66
C SER A 554 -8.77 31.93 3.67
N HIS A 555 -8.35 31.65 4.92
CA HIS A 555 -8.30 32.65 5.97
C HIS A 555 -7.30 33.77 5.62
N ASN A 556 -7.76 35.03 5.61
CA ASN A 556 -6.96 36.19 5.21
C ASN A 556 -6.29 36.06 3.83
N LEU A 557 -6.89 35.31 2.89
CA LEU A 557 -6.33 35.12 1.54
C LEU A 557 -6.10 36.45 0.82
N GLU A 558 -6.98 37.43 1.01
CA GLU A 558 -6.88 38.78 0.46
C GLU A 558 -5.68 39.57 1.01
N LYS A 559 -5.16 39.18 2.18
CA LYS A 559 -3.97 39.76 2.83
C LYS A 559 -2.70 38.95 2.55
N SER A 560 -2.80 37.85 1.81
CA SER A 560 -1.62 37.07 1.41
C SER A 560 -0.61 37.96 0.68
N PRO A 561 0.70 37.85 0.96
CA PRO A 561 1.71 38.66 0.27
C PRO A 561 1.74 38.38 -1.24
N LEU A 562 1.21 37.25 -1.68
CA LEU A 562 1.13 36.84 -3.09
C LEU A 562 -0.08 37.44 -3.82
N ASN A 563 -1.03 38.05 -3.09
CA ASN A 563 -2.28 38.55 -3.67
C ASN A 563 -2.09 39.83 -4.51
N SER A 564 -0.99 40.57 -4.36
CA SER A 564 -0.72 41.76 -5.19
C SER A 564 -0.39 41.39 -6.63
N GLU A 565 0.32 40.28 -6.84
CA GLU A 565 0.62 39.75 -8.17
C GLU A 565 -0.52 38.89 -8.72
N GLY A 566 -1.44 38.48 -7.84
CA GLY A 566 -2.66 37.74 -8.15
C GLY A 566 -2.48 36.24 -8.30
N TRP A 567 -3.60 35.59 -8.60
CA TRP A 567 -3.77 34.15 -8.54
C TRP A 567 -4.43 33.63 -9.80
N TYR A 568 -3.89 32.55 -10.33
CA TYR A 568 -4.67 31.67 -11.19
C TYR A 568 -5.63 30.86 -10.32
N ILE A 569 -6.92 31.03 -10.54
CA ILE A 569 -7.98 30.21 -9.93
C ILE A 569 -8.43 29.15 -10.92
N TYR A 570 -8.49 27.89 -10.50
CA TYR A 570 -8.94 26.76 -11.34
C TYR A 570 -10.25 26.20 -10.77
N GLY A 571 -11.23 25.96 -11.63
CA GLY A 571 -12.57 25.61 -11.20
C GLY A 571 -13.57 25.43 -12.34
N ALA A 572 -14.85 25.46 -11.97
CA ALA A 572 -15.98 25.42 -12.89
C ALA A 572 -17.21 26.08 -12.22
N GLN A 573 -18.23 26.43 -13.00
CA GLN A 573 -19.48 26.94 -12.45
C GLN A 573 -20.29 25.82 -11.80
N ASN A 574 -20.95 26.10 -10.68
CA ASN A 574 -21.98 25.23 -10.09
C ASN A 574 -23.34 25.44 -10.78
N ASP A 575 -24.39 24.79 -10.29
CA ASP A 575 -25.76 24.91 -10.82
C ASP A 575 -26.33 26.35 -10.74
N ASP A 576 -25.85 27.16 -9.81
CA ASP A 576 -26.24 28.58 -9.66
C ASP A 576 -25.46 29.51 -10.62
N GLY A 577 -24.54 28.97 -11.42
CA GLY A 577 -23.69 29.74 -12.33
C GLY A 577 -22.50 30.43 -11.65
N MET A 578 -22.29 30.21 -10.34
CA MET A 578 -21.17 30.79 -9.60
C MET A 578 -19.91 29.98 -9.83
N PHE A 579 -18.79 30.65 -10.13
CA PHE A 579 -17.50 29.98 -10.33
C PHE A 579 -16.93 29.47 -9.00
N VAL A 580 -16.70 28.16 -8.91
CA VAL A 580 -16.22 27.50 -7.70
C VAL A 580 -14.74 27.16 -7.85
N VAL A 581 -13.92 27.74 -6.98
CA VAL A 581 -12.46 27.64 -6.98
C VAL A 581 -12.01 26.36 -6.27
N GLN A 582 -11.55 25.40 -7.06
CA GLN A 582 -11.02 24.12 -6.62
C GLN A 582 -9.51 24.14 -6.40
N SER A 583 -8.77 24.96 -7.16
CA SER A 583 -7.31 25.04 -7.10
C SER A 583 -6.78 26.47 -7.24
N LEU A 584 -5.60 26.73 -6.67
CA LEU A 584 -4.89 28.01 -6.71
C LEU A 584 -3.46 27.85 -7.25
N ALA A 585 -2.99 28.83 -8.02
CA ALA A 585 -1.56 28.99 -8.32
C ALA A 585 -1.16 30.47 -8.21
N PRO A 586 -0.08 30.80 -7.46
CA PRO A 586 0.45 32.17 -7.45
C PRO A 586 0.97 32.55 -8.84
N ARG A 587 0.50 33.67 -9.39
CA ARG A 587 0.94 34.12 -10.72
C ARG A 587 2.45 34.35 -10.75
N GLU A 588 2.99 35.02 -9.74
CA GLU A 588 4.41 35.33 -9.58
C GLU A 588 5.34 34.10 -9.69
N LEU A 589 4.89 32.94 -9.19
CA LEU A 589 5.70 31.71 -9.20
C LEU A 589 5.86 31.12 -10.61
N LEU A 590 4.84 31.25 -11.46
CA LEU A 590 4.80 30.57 -12.76
C LEU A 590 5.34 31.42 -13.91
N ARG A 591 5.47 32.74 -13.72
CA ARG A 591 5.95 33.67 -14.76
C ARG A 591 7.42 33.41 -15.10
N LEU A 592 7.78 33.62 -16.38
CA LEU A 592 9.18 33.68 -16.81
C LEU A 592 9.84 35.02 -16.43
N GLN A 593 9.66 35.45 -15.18
CA GLN A 593 10.26 36.64 -14.58
C GLN A 593 10.88 36.23 -13.26
N PRO A 594 12.19 35.92 -13.22
CA PRO A 594 12.81 35.41 -12.01
C PRO A 594 12.98 36.54 -10.99
N GLU A 595 12.76 36.22 -9.72
CA GLU A 595 13.10 37.09 -8.59
C GLU A 595 14.63 37.31 -8.53
N GLN A 596 15.39 36.26 -8.85
CA GLN A 596 16.85 36.29 -8.84
C GLN A 596 17.43 35.52 -10.03
N VAL A 597 18.50 36.07 -10.63
CA VAL A 597 19.32 35.36 -11.61
C VAL A 597 20.70 35.07 -11.02
N VAL A 598 21.13 33.81 -11.06
CA VAL A 598 22.44 33.34 -10.61
C VAL A 598 23.22 32.86 -11.83
N LEU A 599 24.32 33.53 -12.12
CA LEU A 599 25.13 33.30 -13.31
C LEU A 599 26.45 32.60 -12.99
N GLY A 600 26.91 31.79 -13.93
CA GLY A 600 28.20 31.11 -13.88
C GLY A 600 28.17 29.79 -13.11
N LYS A 601 28.88 28.80 -13.64
CA LYS A 601 28.91 27.42 -13.16
C LYS A 601 29.17 27.24 -11.66
N LYS A 602 30.08 28.03 -11.06
CA LYS A 602 30.44 27.88 -9.64
C LYS A 602 29.31 28.35 -8.71
N GLU A 603 28.65 29.44 -9.06
CA GLU A 603 27.60 30.05 -8.24
C GLU A 603 26.28 29.29 -8.36
N THR A 604 25.92 28.85 -9.57
CA THR A 604 24.77 27.98 -9.81
C THR A 604 24.87 26.66 -9.02
N ILE A 605 26.02 25.98 -9.04
CA ILE A 605 26.26 24.77 -8.23
C ILE A 605 26.24 25.08 -6.72
N ARG A 606 26.67 26.27 -6.29
CA ARG A 606 26.58 26.68 -4.87
C ARG A 606 25.13 26.87 -4.46
N TYR A 607 24.32 27.50 -5.30
CA TYR A 607 22.90 27.71 -5.06
C TYR A 607 22.17 26.37 -4.93
N LEU A 608 22.37 25.42 -5.87
CA LEU A 608 21.75 24.08 -5.78
C LEU A 608 22.07 23.32 -4.48
N LYS A 609 23.23 23.58 -3.85
CA LYS A 609 23.64 22.90 -2.62
C LYS A 609 23.15 23.54 -1.33
N LYS A 610 22.86 24.85 -1.33
CA LYS A 610 22.63 25.63 -0.11
C LYS A 610 21.50 26.65 -0.20
N GLY A 611 21.25 27.16 -1.41
CA GLY A 611 20.25 28.19 -1.67
C GLY A 611 18.83 27.63 -1.69
N VAL A 612 18.64 26.44 -2.27
CA VAL A 612 17.29 25.88 -2.51
C VAL A 612 16.48 25.79 -1.21
N TRP A 613 16.98 25.15 -0.14
CA TRP A 613 16.30 25.11 1.17
C TRP A 613 16.86 26.12 2.20
N GLY A 614 17.49 27.21 1.74
CA GLY A 614 18.06 28.23 2.61
C GLY A 614 16.99 29.02 3.39
N LYS A 615 17.37 29.66 4.51
CA LYS A 615 16.44 30.37 5.42
C LYS A 615 15.57 31.43 4.74
N GLU A 616 16.13 32.16 3.76
CA GLU A 616 15.38 33.17 2.99
C GLU A 616 14.30 32.52 2.12
N ALA A 617 14.62 31.37 1.52
CA ALA A 617 13.73 30.60 0.66
C ALA A 617 12.70 29.73 1.42
N THR A 618 12.77 29.63 2.76
CA THR A 618 11.84 28.83 3.60
C THR A 618 10.82 29.68 4.35
N GLN A 619 10.62 30.94 3.94
CA GLN A 619 9.65 31.82 4.57
C GLN A 619 8.23 31.40 4.21
N LYS A 620 7.44 31.09 5.24
CA LYS A 620 6.06 30.65 5.11
C LYS A 620 5.18 31.71 4.41
N GLY A 621 4.27 31.25 3.56
CA GLY A 621 3.37 32.13 2.81
C GLY A 621 4.03 32.91 1.66
N ARG A 622 5.31 32.63 1.37
CA ARG A 622 6.04 33.23 0.24
C ARG A 622 6.45 32.21 -0.80
N VAL A 623 6.66 32.71 -2.00
CA VAL A 623 7.25 31.98 -3.12
C VAL A 623 8.65 32.51 -3.42
N SER A 624 9.44 31.75 -4.17
CA SER A 624 10.70 32.23 -4.74
C SER A 624 10.93 31.60 -6.10
N SER A 625 11.47 32.38 -7.04
CA SER A 625 11.73 31.96 -8.41
C SER A 625 13.14 32.38 -8.80
N VAL A 626 14.05 31.41 -8.93
CA VAL A 626 15.47 31.68 -9.20
C VAL A 626 15.93 31.01 -10.48
N LEU A 627 16.44 31.80 -11.43
CA LEU A 627 17.05 31.32 -12.66
C LEU A 627 18.55 31.08 -12.45
N LEU A 628 19.00 29.88 -12.77
CA LEU A 628 20.39 29.44 -12.76
C LEU A 628 20.87 29.26 -14.21
N ASP A 629 21.88 30.01 -14.64
CA ASP A 629 22.51 29.82 -15.95
C ASP A 629 24.04 29.64 -15.79
N PRO A 630 24.59 28.45 -16.06
CA PRO A 630 26.02 28.19 -15.88
C PRO A 630 26.90 28.76 -17.00
N ASN A 631 26.32 29.12 -18.15
CA ASN A 631 27.04 29.45 -19.39
C ASN A 631 27.06 30.96 -19.67
N ARG A 632 25.96 31.66 -19.37
CA ARG A 632 25.80 33.09 -19.65
C ARG A 632 26.39 33.97 -18.57
N GLN A 633 26.73 35.20 -18.96
CA GLN A 633 27.28 36.24 -18.09
C GLN A 633 26.32 37.42 -17.91
N ASP A 634 25.27 37.50 -18.73
CA ASP A 634 24.21 38.51 -18.61
C ASP A 634 22.88 37.87 -18.21
N GLY A 635 22.14 38.54 -17.32
CA GLY A 635 20.89 38.03 -16.79
C GLY A 635 19.72 38.14 -17.75
N ALA A 636 19.66 39.18 -18.57
CA ALA A 636 18.60 39.35 -19.56
C ALA A 636 18.75 38.33 -20.69
N GLU A 637 19.98 38.04 -21.12
CA GLU A 637 20.27 36.96 -22.06
C GLU A 637 19.89 35.58 -21.50
N ALA A 638 20.09 35.35 -20.19
CA ALA A 638 19.70 34.11 -19.54
C ALA A 638 18.19 33.89 -19.53
N VAL A 639 17.41 34.95 -19.25
CA VAL A 639 15.94 34.89 -19.32
C VAL A 639 15.48 34.70 -20.77
N ALA A 640 16.05 35.45 -21.72
CA ALA A 640 15.68 35.37 -23.15
C ALA A 640 16.02 34.01 -23.81
N ASN A 641 16.82 33.16 -23.15
CA ASN A 641 17.07 31.78 -23.58
C ASN A 641 15.85 30.87 -23.41
N TRP A 642 14.86 31.28 -22.61
CA TRP A 642 13.61 30.57 -22.41
C TRP A 642 12.54 31.20 -23.30
N ARG A 643 12.07 30.44 -24.29
CA ARG A 643 11.20 30.88 -25.37
C ARG A 643 9.90 30.09 -25.35
N GLU A 644 8.86 30.68 -25.90
CA GLU A 644 7.58 30.01 -26.12
C GLU A 644 7.78 28.69 -26.90
N GLY A 645 7.20 27.60 -26.40
CA GLY A 645 7.35 26.26 -26.94
C GLY A 645 8.50 25.44 -26.33
N ASP A 646 9.41 26.06 -25.58
CA ASP A 646 10.48 25.32 -24.89
C ASP A 646 9.91 24.30 -23.91
N GLN A 647 10.54 23.13 -23.86
CA GLN A 647 10.24 22.07 -22.92
C GLN A 647 11.38 21.89 -21.92
N ALA A 648 11.04 21.43 -20.72
CA ALA A 648 12.00 21.17 -19.66
C ALA A 648 11.59 19.99 -18.78
N LEU A 649 12.58 19.34 -18.17
CA LEU A 649 12.38 18.29 -17.17
C LEU A 649 12.24 18.92 -15.79
N ILE A 650 11.24 18.54 -15.02
CA ILE A 650 11.08 18.95 -13.63
C ILE A 650 11.59 17.85 -12.72
N ALA A 651 12.43 18.19 -11.74
CA ALA A 651 12.65 17.38 -10.54
C ALA A 651 11.95 18.07 -9.36
N SER A 652 10.82 17.49 -8.92
CA SER A 652 9.96 18.05 -7.89
C SER A 652 10.15 17.33 -6.56
N VAL A 653 10.26 18.10 -5.47
CA VAL A 653 10.37 17.61 -4.10
C VAL A 653 9.49 18.44 -3.17
N TYR A 654 8.75 17.78 -2.29
CA TYR A 654 8.09 18.44 -1.17
C TYR A 654 8.64 18.00 0.19
N GLY A 655 8.52 18.89 1.17
CA GLY A 655 8.91 18.67 2.56
C GLY A 655 7.75 18.35 3.50
N GLY A 656 8.09 18.36 4.79
CA GLY A 656 7.21 18.01 5.89
C GLY A 656 6.52 19.21 6.54
N ILE A 657 5.80 18.93 7.62
CA ILE A 657 5.03 19.91 8.39
C ILE A 657 5.32 19.76 9.88
N THR A 658 5.65 20.89 10.51
CA THR A 658 5.84 21.00 11.97
C THR A 658 4.89 22.05 12.53
N GLY A 659 5.13 22.54 13.76
CA GLY A 659 4.29 23.54 14.42
C GLY A 659 3.47 22.94 15.56
N ARG A 660 2.31 23.54 15.86
CA ARG A 660 1.40 23.08 16.91
C ARG A 660 0.65 21.81 16.52
N THR A 661 0.51 21.58 15.21
CA THR A 661 -0.10 20.38 14.63
C THR A 661 0.94 19.70 13.72
N PRO A 662 1.94 18.98 14.26
CA PRO A 662 2.94 18.32 13.43
C PRO A 662 2.38 17.05 12.79
N GLU A 663 2.95 16.64 11.65
CA GLU A 663 2.62 15.34 11.07
C GLU A 663 3.27 14.18 11.88
N PRO A 664 2.59 13.03 12.03
CA PRO A 664 3.05 11.94 12.89
C PRO A 664 4.30 11.20 12.37
N TYR A 665 4.71 11.43 11.12
CA TYR A 665 5.78 10.69 10.43
C TYR A 665 7.18 11.30 10.54
N ALA A 666 7.33 12.43 11.24
CA ALA A 666 8.66 13.01 11.47
C ALA A 666 9.48 12.11 12.40
N VAL A 667 10.55 11.50 11.91
CA VAL A 667 11.44 10.64 12.72
C VAL A 667 12.01 11.48 13.87
N MET A 668 11.69 11.09 15.11
CA MET A 668 12.02 11.84 16.33
C MET A 668 11.60 13.32 16.29
N GLY A 669 10.52 13.65 15.58
CA GLY A 669 9.96 15.01 15.47
C GLY A 669 10.85 16.02 14.75
N LYS A 670 11.88 15.58 13.99
CA LYS A 670 12.88 16.48 13.38
C LYS A 670 13.21 16.23 11.92
N TYR A 671 12.93 15.05 11.37
CA TYR A 671 13.30 14.70 10.00
C TYR A 671 12.11 14.22 9.20
N TYR A 672 11.94 14.77 8.01
CA TYR A 672 10.99 14.32 7.00
C TYR A 672 11.73 14.08 5.70
N PHE A 673 11.62 12.89 5.11
CA PHE A 673 12.41 12.56 3.90
C PHE A 673 11.87 13.23 2.63
N GLY A 674 10.59 13.62 2.61
CA GLY A 674 9.95 14.17 1.43
C GLY A 674 9.42 13.11 0.47
N HIS A 675 9.00 13.57 -0.70
CA HIS A 675 8.66 12.73 -1.86
C HIS A 675 9.33 13.33 -3.10
N PHE A 676 9.64 12.46 -4.07
CA PHE A 676 10.31 12.84 -5.31
C PHE A 676 9.42 12.48 -6.50
N SER A 677 9.35 13.37 -7.48
CA SER A 677 8.71 13.09 -8.76
C SER A 677 9.40 13.80 -9.90
N TYR A 678 9.36 13.19 -11.09
CA TYR A 678 9.63 13.91 -12.32
C TYR A 678 8.36 14.59 -12.83
N GLY A 679 8.55 15.63 -13.62
CA GLY A 679 7.48 16.29 -14.37
C GLY A 679 8.03 16.89 -15.66
N THR A 680 7.17 17.57 -16.39
CA THR A 680 7.54 18.39 -17.53
C THR A 680 7.05 19.81 -17.32
N ALA A 681 7.83 20.77 -17.79
CA ALA A 681 7.40 22.15 -17.93
C ALA A 681 7.41 22.52 -19.41
N ARG A 682 6.40 23.25 -19.86
CA ARG A 682 6.38 23.90 -21.16
C ARG A 682 6.25 25.40 -20.99
N VAL A 683 7.04 26.16 -21.71
CA VAL A 683 6.88 27.62 -21.77
C VAL A 683 5.72 27.93 -22.71
N VAL A 684 4.66 28.52 -22.17
CA VAL A 684 3.46 28.89 -22.94
C VAL A 684 3.19 30.38 -22.79
N ARG A 685 2.56 30.98 -23.81
CA ARG A 685 1.97 32.31 -23.71
C ARG A 685 0.58 32.20 -23.11
N GLU A 686 0.42 32.75 -21.91
CA GLU A 686 -0.85 32.76 -21.21
C GLU A 686 -1.76 33.85 -21.81
N PRO A 687 -3.00 33.51 -22.22
CA PRO A 687 -3.84 34.41 -23.01
C PRO A 687 -4.59 35.51 -22.23
N LEU A 688 -4.78 35.37 -20.91
CA LEU A 688 -5.45 36.39 -20.07
C LEU A 688 -4.52 37.57 -19.75
N ALA A 689 -3.22 37.34 -19.63
CA ALA A 689 -2.19 38.32 -19.31
C ALA A 689 -1.20 38.61 -20.45
N ASP A 690 -1.19 37.80 -21.51
CA ASP A 690 -0.26 37.89 -22.66
C ASP A 690 1.22 37.85 -22.25
N GLU A 691 1.54 36.95 -21.33
CA GLU A 691 2.89 36.77 -20.80
C GLU A 691 3.32 35.31 -20.86
N LEU A 692 4.64 35.10 -20.85
CA LEU A 692 5.19 33.74 -20.80
C LEU A 692 5.14 33.19 -19.37
N ARG A 693 4.65 31.96 -19.23
CA ARG A 693 4.66 31.20 -17.98
C ARG A 693 5.05 29.74 -18.21
N PHE A 694 5.34 29.03 -17.12
CA PHE A 694 5.43 27.58 -17.13
C PHE A 694 4.04 26.94 -17.01
N GLU A 695 3.71 26.09 -17.97
CA GLU A 695 2.68 25.06 -17.86
C GLU A 695 3.32 23.79 -17.32
N ILE A 696 2.82 23.28 -16.18
CA ILE A 696 3.51 22.23 -15.41
C ILE A 696 2.64 20.99 -15.27
N GLU A 697 3.23 19.85 -15.61
CA GLU A 697 2.67 18.52 -15.40
C GLU A 697 3.65 17.64 -14.63
N TYR A 698 3.13 16.80 -13.75
CA TYR A 698 3.90 15.88 -12.93
C TYR A 698 3.60 14.44 -13.33
N HIS A 699 4.63 13.61 -13.43
CA HIS A 699 4.50 12.17 -13.64
C HIS A 699 4.74 11.47 -12.29
N GLN A 700 3.67 11.38 -11.49
CA GLN A 700 3.72 10.87 -10.13
C GLN A 700 3.82 9.35 -10.14
N VAL A 701 4.99 8.85 -9.79
CA VAL A 701 5.21 7.45 -9.41
C VAL A 701 4.89 7.37 -7.93
N TYR A 702 3.68 6.92 -7.60
CA TYR A 702 3.14 7.02 -6.25
C TYR A 702 2.42 5.72 -5.87
N THR A 703 2.69 5.21 -4.68
CA THR A 703 2.07 3.97 -4.20
C THR A 703 0.62 4.21 -3.79
N ASN A 704 -0.17 3.15 -3.68
CA ASN A 704 -1.51 3.26 -3.07
C ASN A 704 -1.42 3.95 -1.71
N ASN A 705 -2.34 4.88 -1.46
CA ASN A 705 -2.26 5.84 -0.36
C ASN A 705 -3.66 6.19 0.16
N ILE A 706 -3.70 6.83 1.33
CA ILE A 706 -4.95 7.21 2.02
C ILE A 706 -5.68 8.37 1.34
N ASP A 707 -4.99 9.15 0.49
CA ASP A 707 -5.56 10.29 -0.24
C ASP A 707 -6.21 9.87 -1.56
N GLY A 708 -6.07 8.61 -1.97
CA GLY A 708 -6.51 8.18 -3.31
C GLY A 708 -5.79 8.93 -4.44
N LEU A 709 -4.57 9.43 -4.22
CA LEU A 709 -3.74 10.00 -5.29
C LEU A 709 -3.39 8.88 -6.28
N ILE A 710 -3.74 9.08 -7.56
CA ILE A 710 -3.53 8.08 -8.61
C ILE A 710 -2.18 8.35 -9.26
N SER A 711 -1.30 7.33 -9.27
CA SER A 711 -0.03 7.40 -9.99
C SER A 711 -0.28 7.65 -11.48
N GLY A 712 0.43 8.60 -12.10
CA GLY A 712 0.23 8.97 -13.50
C GLY A 712 0.61 10.41 -13.79
N ALA A 713 0.14 10.95 -14.91
CA ALA A 713 0.21 12.37 -15.24
C ALA A 713 -0.81 13.20 -14.42
N LEU A 714 -0.36 14.26 -13.77
CA LEU A 714 -1.18 15.20 -13.01
C LEU A 714 -0.77 16.64 -13.35
N HIS A 715 -1.74 17.48 -13.69
CA HIS A 715 -1.50 18.91 -13.88
C HIS A 715 -1.25 19.62 -12.53
N TRP A 716 -0.60 20.79 -12.53
CA TRP A 716 -0.44 21.65 -11.34
C TRP A 716 -1.73 21.76 -10.54
N SER A 717 -2.85 22.02 -11.22
CA SER A 717 -4.14 22.22 -10.58
C SER A 717 -4.61 21.03 -9.76
N ARG A 718 -4.14 19.82 -10.06
CA ARG A 718 -4.51 18.59 -9.35
C ARG A 718 -3.49 18.21 -8.28
N TYR A 719 -2.20 18.28 -8.60
CA TYR A 719 -1.15 17.75 -7.72
C TYR A 719 -0.71 18.74 -6.64
N LEU A 720 -0.47 20.00 -6.99
CA LEU A 720 0.00 21.02 -6.05
C LEU A 720 -1.08 22.00 -5.65
N GLY A 721 -1.78 22.57 -6.63
CA GLY A 721 -2.69 23.70 -6.44
C GLY A 721 -4.06 23.36 -5.87
N ASP A 722 -4.49 22.10 -5.92
CA ASP A 722 -5.79 21.66 -5.41
C ASP A 722 -5.95 21.97 -3.93
N ARG A 723 -7.04 22.65 -3.58
CA ARG A 723 -7.28 23.11 -2.20
C ARG A 723 -7.61 21.97 -1.24
N GLN A 724 -8.18 20.87 -1.73
CA GLN A 724 -8.56 19.71 -0.91
C GLN A 724 -7.54 18.56 -1.02
N TRP A 725 -6.95 18.37 -2.21
CA TRP A 725 -6.11 17.21 -2.51
C TRP A 725 -4.63 17.56 -2.74
N GLY A 726 -4.31 18.84 -2.96
CA GLY A 726 -3.01 19.29 -3.40
C GLY A 726 -2.07 19.61 -2.24
N PHE A 727 -0.76 19.57 -2.50
CA PHE A 727 0.26 19.69 -1.45
C PHE A 727 0.73 21.12 -1.14
N ALA A 728 0.59 22.07 -2.07
CA ALA A 728 1.21 23.38 -1.94
C ALA A 728 0.56 24.28 -0.87
N GLY A 729 -0.68 24.00 -0.47
CA GLY A 729 -1.42 24.79 0.53
C GLY A 729 -0.96 24.60 1.96
N PHE A 730 -0.05 23.66 2.23
CA PHE A 730 0.38 23.34 3.60
C PHE A 730 1.79 22.74 3.69
N ARG A 731 2.43 22.41 2.57
CA ARG A 731 3.80 21.87 2.51
C ARG A 731 4.76 22.79 1.77
N PRO A 732 6.06 22.78 2.13
CA PRO A 732 7.07 23.44 1.33
C PRO A 732 7.45 22.61 0.10
N ILE A 733 7.51 23.24 -1.06
CA ILE A 733 7.78 22.62 -2.36
C ILE A 733 9.03 23.24 -2.99
N SER A 734 9.74 22.44 -3.79
CA SER A 734 10.78 22.87 -4.71
C SER A 734 10.67 22.11 -6.03
N ASP A 735 10.40 22.83 -7.11
CA ASP A 735 10.44 22.33 -8.48
C ASP A 735 11.70 22.86 -9.17
N ILE A 736 12.60 21.97 -9.58
CA ILE A 736 13.78 22.33 -10.36
C ILE A 736 13.52 22.02 -11.82
N VAL A 737 13.31 23.05 -12.63
CA VAL A 737 12.97 22.98 -14.05
C VAL A 737 14.26 23.06 -14.87
N LEU A 738 14.63 21.99 -15.58
CA LEU A 738 15.92 21.81 -16.24
C LEU A 738 15.77 21.86 -17.77
N LYS A 739 16.41 22.84 -18.42
CA LYS A 739 16.54 22.94 -19.88
C LYS A 739 17.98 22.64 -20.31
N LEU A 740 18.14 21.64 -21.16
CA LEU A 740 19.40 21.26 -21.78
C LEU A 740 19.10 20.77 -23.19
N ASP A 741 19.53 21.51 -24.20
CA ASP A 741 19.09 21.32 -25.59
C ASP A 741 19.35 19.89 -26.11
N SER A 742 20.46 19.25 -25.74
CA SER A 742 20.75 17.84 -26.07
C SER A 742 19.80 16.82 -25.44
N PHE A 743 18.98 17.22 -24.47
CA PHE A 743 17.99 16.38 -23.79
C PHE A 743 16.54 16.83 -24.02
N THR A 744 16.28 18.15 -24.00
CA THR A 744 14.92 18.71 -24.00
C THR A 744 14.39 19.05 -25.38
N GLU A 745 15.26 19.30 -26.36
CA GLU A 745 14.83 19.54 -27.73
C GLU A 745 14.76 18.21 -28.52
N PRO A 746 13.77 18.03 -29.40
CA PRO A 746 13.72 16.88 -30.28
C PRO A 746 14.91 16.87 -31.26
N TYR A 747 15.28 15.68 -31.71
CA TYR A 747 16.23 15.43 -32.79
C TYR A 747 15.42 15.26 -34.08
N ASP A 748 15.68 16.11 -35.06
CA ASP A 748 15.01 16.07 -36.36
C ASP A 748 15.89 15.32 -37.37
N LEU A 749 15.69 14.01 -37.46
CA LEU A 749 16.44 13.14 -38.37
C LEU A 749 15.63 12.92 -39.67
N PRO A 750 16.28 12.67 -40.82
CA PRO A 750 15.63 12.63 -42.14
C PRO A 750 14.34 11.81 -42.28
N THR A 751 14.15 10.77 -41.46
CA THR A 751 12.96 9.89 -41.50
C THR A 751 12.26 9.76 -40.15
N MET A 752 12.74 10.44 -39.11
CA MET A 752 12.13 10.35 -37.77
C MET A 752 12.44 11.57 -36.90
N ARG A 753 11.46 11.96 -36.10
CA ARG A 753 11.63 12.90 -34.99
C ARG A 753 11.70 12.13 -33.68
N ARG A 754 12.68 12.42 -32.82
CA ARG A 754 12.87 11.73 -31.54
C ARG A 754 13.20 12.71 -30.42
N SER A 755 12.43 12.70 -29.34
CA SER A 755 12.71 13.50 -28.14
C SER A 755 13.17 12.60 -26.99
N PRO A 756 14.37 12.83 -26.40
CA PRO A 756 14.80 12.11 -25.21
C PRO A 756 13.88 12.37 -24.01
N LEU A 757 13.41 13.63 -23.85
CA LEU A 757 12.44 13.99 -22.82
C LEU A 757 11.14 13.19 -22.98
N GLU A 758 10.61 13.11 -24.20
CA GLU A 758 9.40 12.32 -24.49
C GLU A 758 9.62 10.82 -24.25
N ALA A 759 10.79 10.29 -24.57
CA ALA A 759 11.14 8.90 -24.26
C ALA A 759 11.16 8.63 -22.74
N VAL A 760 11.57 9.61 -21.93
CA VAL A 760 11.51 9.51 -20.46
C VAL A 760 10.06 9.56 -19.99
N VAL A 761 9.26 10.48 -20.50
CA VAL A 761 7.81 10.57 -20.22
C VAL A 761 7.12 9.23 -20.53
N ASN A 762 7.35 8.68 -21.72
CA ASN A 762 6.83 7.37 -22.13
C ASN A 762 7.23 6.23 -21.16
N THR A 763 8.44 6.29 -20.60
CA THR A 763 8.90 5.30 -19.61
C THR A 763 8.24 5.52 -18.25
N LEU A 764 7.98 6.76 -17.87
CA LEU A 764 7.24 7.10 -16.65
C LEU A 764 5.75 6.70 -16.77
N GLU A 765 5.11 6.90 -17.91
CA GLU A 765 3.74 6.40 -18.18
C GLU A 765 3.64 4.88 -18.00
N LEU A 766 4.60 4.12 -18.55
CA LEU A 766 4.69 2.67 -18.35
C LEU A 766 4.82 2.31 -16.86
N MET A 767 5.66 3.02 -16.14
CA MET A 767 5.91 2.75 -14.73
C MET A 767 4.70 3.08 -13.86
N THR A 768 4.07 4.23 -14.09
CA THR A 768 2.88 4.68 -13.35
C THR A 768 1.69 3.76 -13.59
N ALA A 769 1.48 3.27 -14.83
CA ALA A 769 0.47 2.25 -15.15
C ALA A 769 0.63 0.99 -14.30
N ARG A 770 1.85 0.49 -14.16
CA ARG A 770 2.12 -0.69 -13.32
C ARG A 770 1.96 -0.40 -11.83
N TYR A 771 2.32 0.80 -11.39
CA TYR A 771 2.13 1.23 -10.00
C TYR A 771 0.65 1.26 -9.58
N ARG A 772 -0.25 1.71 -10.47
CA ARG A 772 -1.70 1.75 -10.22
C ARG A 772 -2.29 0.38 -9.88
N ILE A 773 -1.79 -0.68 -10.50
CA ILE A 773 -2.33 -2.04 -10.37
C ILE A 773 -1.39 -3.02 -9.64
N GLY A 774 -0.29 -2.55 -9.04
CA GLY A 774 0.67 -3.43 -8.37
C GLY A 774 1.31 -4.47 -9.29
N ASP A 775 1.52 -4.12 -10.56
CA ASP A 775 1.93 -5.04 -11.63
C ASP A 775 1.04 -6.30 -11.73
N GLY A 776 -0.27 -6.13 -11.50
CA GLY A 776 -1.27 -7.20 -11.50
C GLY A 776 -1.64 -7.73 -10.12
N THR A 777 -0.94 -7.32 -9.05
CA THR A 777 -1.24 -7.78 -7.69
C THR A 777 -2.29 -6.95 -6.95
N GLY A 778 -2.74 -5.84 -7.53
CA GLY A 778 -3.76 -4.94 -6.96
C GLY A 778 -3.23 -3.81 -6.08
N GLY A 779 -1.91 -3.75 -5.79
CA GLY A 779 -1.37 -2.60 -5.08
C GLY A 779 0.15 -2.52 -5.01
N THR A 780 0.67 -1.30 -4.89
CA THR A 780 2.10 -1.01 -4.65
C THR A 780 2.32 -0.36 -3.28
N TYR A 781 3.53 -0.56 -2.72
CA TYR A 781 3.89 -0.12 -1.36
C TYR A 781 5.33 0.37 -1.29
N VAL A 782 5.59 1.35 -0.42
CA VAL A 782 6.95 1.86 -0.19
C VAL A 782 7.77 0.84 0.60
N GLY A 783 8.90 0.43 0.04
CA GLY A 783 9.89 -0.43 0.71
C GLY A 783 11.25 0.25 0.84
N PRO A 784 12.14 -0.26 1.72
CA PRO A 784 13.47 0.32 1.96
C PRO A 784 14.41 0.25 0.74
N ALA A 785 14.18 -0.68 -0.20
CA ALA A 785 14.98 -0.84 -1.42
C ALA A 785 14.22 -0.52 -2.71
N ASN A 786 12.88 -0.34 -2.64
CA ASN A 786 12.01 -0.06 -3.78
C ASN A 786 11.05 1.08 -3.37
N ASN A 787 11.33 2.29 -3.84
CA ASN A 787 10.56 3.50 -3.54
C ASN A 787 10.49 4.41 -4.77
N CYS A 788 9.56 5.37 -4.71
CA CYS A 788 9.22 6.27 -5.81
C CYS A 788 10.42 7.05 -6.36
N SER A 789 11.32 7.52 -5.48
CA SER A 789 12.53 8.26 -5.88
C SER A 789 13.46 7.38 -6.70
N GLN A 790 13.75 6.19 -6.20
CA GLN A 790 14.66 5.26 -6.85
C GLN A 790 14.14 4.85 -8.22
N ASP A 791 12.88 4.42 -8.30
CA ASP A 791 12.27 3.90 -9.53
C ASP A 791 12.12 5.01 -10.60
N SER A 792 11.83 6.25 -10.19
CA SER A 792 11.81 7.41 -11.08
C SER A 792 13.19 7.69 -11.69
N ASN A 793 14.24 7.84 -10.88
CA ASN A 793 15.61 8.13 -11.36
C ASN A 793 16.14 7.02 -12.27
N GLN A 794 15.68 5.81 -12.02
CA GLN A 794 15.95 4.63 -12.79
C GLN A 794 15.33 4.67 -14.20
N ALA A 795 14.07 5.10 -14.33
CA ALA A 795 13.42 5.32 -15.61
C ALA A 795 14.17 6.34 -16.49
N LEU A 796 14.62 7.46 -15.90
CA LEU A 796 15.46 8.45 -16.58
C LEU A 796 16.74 7.82 -17.14
N TYR A 797 17.48 7.11 -16.30
CA TYR A 797 18.75 6.50 -16.71
C TYR A 797 18.57 5.42 -17.80
N ALA A 798 17.59 4.53 -17.63
CA ALA A 798 17.32 3.45 -18.59
C ALA A 798 16.98 4.00 -19.98
N THR A 799 16.24 5.11 -20.04
CA THR A 799 15.90 5.78 -21.29
C THR A 799 17.15 6.31 -22.00
N ILE A 800 18.01 7.04 -21.29
CA ILE A 800 19.24 7.60 -21.88
C ILE A 800 20.17 6.48 -22.37
N LYS A 801 20.27 5.37 -21.61
CA LYS A 801 21.06 4.20 -22.04
C LYS A 801 20.51 3.60 -23.33
N ARG A 802 19.19 3.44 -23.46
CA ARG A 802 18.56 2.89 -24.67
C ARG A 802 18.86 3.75 -25.91
N VAL A 803 18.97 5.06 -25.76
CA VAL A 803 19.39 5.97 -26.85
C VAL A 803 20.86 5.73 -27.24
N ASP A 804 21.78 5.59 -26.27
CA ASP A 804 23.19 5.23 -26.54
C ASP A 804 23.30 3.84 -27.22
N ASP A 805 22.52 2.86 -26.77
CA ASP A 805 22.51 1.51 -27.35
C ASP A 805 21.97 1.52 -28.79
N LEU A 806 20.90 2.27 -29.07
CA LEU A 806 20.39 2.48 -30.43
C LEU A 806 21.47 3.09 -31.33
N TYR A 807 22.17 4.13 -30.85
CA TYR A 807 23.27 4.73 -31.59
C TYR A 807 24.38 3.74 -31.94
N ARG A 808 24.77 2.86 -31.01
CA ARG A 808 25.87 1.91 -31.23
C ARG A 808 25.49 0.72 -32.12
N THR A 809 24.23 0.32 -32.10
CA THR A 809 23.79 -0.95 -32.70
C THR A 809 23.11 -0.80 -34.06
N ARG A 810 22.70 0.42 -34.45
CA ARG A 810 21.99 0.71 -35.70
C ARG A 810 22.87 1.53 -36.67
N PRO A 811 23.50 0.90 -37.69
CA PRO A 811 24.36 1.59 -38.66
C PRO A 811 23.61 2.65 -39.48
N ASP A 812 22.33 2.45 -39.72
CA ASP A 812 21.44 3.41 -40.40
C ASP A 812 21.27 4.69 -39.56
N PHE A 813 21.07 4.56 -38.24
CA PHE A 813 20.96 5.70 -37.33
C PHE A 813 22.27 6.48 -37.25
N GLN A 814 23.42 5.79 -37.22
CA GLN A 814 24.74 6.44 -37.29
C GLN A 814 24.94 7.19 -38.61
N MET A 815 24.50 6.62 -39.72
CA MET A 815 24.61 7.27 -41.03
C MET A 815 23.75 8.52 -41.12
N MET A 816 22.53 8.48 -40.56
CA MET A 816 21.64 9.65 -40.50
C MET A 816 22.22 10.78 -39.66
N LEU A 817 22.85 10.47 -38.52
CA LEU A 817 23.50 11.48 -37.68
C LEU A 817 24.75 12.07 -38.32
N LYS A 818 25.57 11.27 -39.01
CA LYS A 818 26.72 11.78 -39.77
C LYS A 818 26.34 12.74 -40.91
N GLN A 819 25.09 12.67 -41.37
CA GLN A 819 24.55 13.61 -42.35
C GLN A 819 24.06 14.93 -41.71
N ASN A 820 23.99 15.00 -40.38
CA ASN A 820 23.59 16.17 -39.61
C ASN A 820 24.55 16.39 -38.41
N PRO A 821 25.72 17.04 -38.63
CA PRO A 821 26.77 17.17 -37.62
C PRO A 821 26.32 17.83 -36.30
N ASP A 822 25.41 18.80 -36.37
CA ASP A 822 24.89 19.48 -35.18
C ASP A 822 24.10 18.51 -34.27
N GLU A 823 23.35 17.58 -34.87
CA GLU A 823 22.62 16.53 -34.13
C GLU A 823 23.56 15.43 -33.60
N GLU A 824 24.66 15.15 -34.30
CA GLU A 824 25.71 14.25 -33.82
C GLU A 824 26.38 14.81 -32.55
N ASP A 825 26.74 16.09 -32.54
CA ASP A 825 27.32 16.77 -31.38
C ASP A 825 26.36 16.79 -30.18
N ARG A 826 25.07 17.12 -30.41
CA ARG A 826 24.02 17.07 -29.38
C ARG A 826 23.88 15.66 -28.80
N LEU A 827 23.92 14.62 -29.64
CA LEU A 827 23.82 13.24 -29.17
C LEU A 827 25.04 12.84 -28.33
N GLU A 828 26.25 13.28 -28.69
CA GLU A 828 27.42 13.04 -27.86
C GLU A 828 27.28 13.65 -26.46
N GLU A 829 26.70 14.85 -26.38
CA GLU A 829 26.36 15.46 -25.09
C GLU A 829 25.35 14.61 -24.32
N LEU A 830 24.29 14.14 -24.95
CA LEU A 830 23.31 13.26 -24.30
C LEU A 830 23.97 11.97 -23.76
N ILE A 831 24.89 11.37 -24.51
CA ILE A 831 25.67 10.20 -24.07
C ILE A 831 26.59 10.57 -22.89
N LYS A 832 27.25 11.73 -22.93
CA LYS A 832 28.06 12.25 -21.82
C LYS A 832 27.20 12.46 -20.55
N LEU A 833 25.96 12.91 -20.71
CA LEU A 833 24.98 13.06 -19.63
C LEU A 833 24.65 11.70 -19.02
N GLY A 834 24.30 10.71 -19.84
CA GLY A 834 24.02 9.34 -19.39
C GLY A 834 25.18 8.72 -18.60
N LYS A 835 26.42 8.88 -19.07
CA LYS A 835 27.63 8.39 -18.37
C LYS A 835 27.82 9.08 -17.01
N ARG A 836 27.58 10.38 -16.91
CA ARG A 836 27.68 11.13 -15.65
C ARG A 836 26.59 10.73 -14.66
N LEU A 837 25.34 10.62 -15.13
CA LEU A 837 24.22 10.14 -14.32
C LEU A 837 24.51 8.73 -13.78
N ARG A 838 25.01 7.82 -14.61
CA ARG A 838 25.46 6.47 -14.19
C ARG A 838 26.41 6.53 -13.01
N GLY A 839 27.49 7.33 -13.13
CA GLY A 839 28.52 7.42 -12.10
C GLY A 839 28.03 8.02 -10.77
N LYS A 840 26.95 8.82 -10.80
CA LYS A 840 26.37 9.45 -9.60
C LYS A 840 25.27 8.60 -8.96
N LEU A 841 24.40 8.02 -9.77
CA LEU A 841 23.27 7.21 -9.33
C LEU A 841 23.70 5.77 -8.97
N MET A 842 24.77 5.26 -9.57
CA MET A 842 25.27 3.88 -9.36
C MET A 842 26.80 3.84 -9.12
N PRO A 843 27.29 4.38 -7.99
CA PRO A 843 28.73 4.54 -7.74
C PRO A 843 29.52 3.23 -7.61
N PHE A 844 28.85 2.09 -7.35
CA PHE A 844 29.49 0.77 -7.15
C PHE A 844 29.18 -0.26 -8.25
N GLY A 845 28.69 0.20 -9.41
CA GLY A 845 28.73 -0.59 -10.65
C GLY A 845 27.67 -1.69 -10.84
N SER A 846 26.96 -2.15 -9.82
CA SER A 846 25.84 -3.09 -10.02
C SER A 846 24.57 -2.34 -10.39
N ALA A 847 24.43 -2.01 -11.68
CA ALA A 847 23.10 -2.01 -12.26
C ALA A 847 22.52 -3.41 -12.03
N ARG A 848 21.29 -3.47 -11.53
CA ARG A 848 20.51 -4.70 -11.37
C ARG A 848 20.75 -5.65 -12.57
N ALA A 849 21.20 -6.88 -12.33
CA ALA A 849 21.45 -7.86 -13.41
C ALA A 849 20.13 -8.38 -14.03
N ASP A 850 19.02 -8.21 -13.33
CA ASP A 850 17.64 -8.43 -13.76
C ASP A 850 17.17 -7.42 -14.83
N TRP A 851 17.89 -6.31 -15.05
CA TRP A 851 17.40 -5.17 -15.84
C TRP A 851 17.69 -5.22 -17.33
N GLU A 852 18.64 -6.05 -17.74
CA GLU A 852 18.93 -6.20 -19.16
C GLU A 852 17.80 -6.97 -19.88
N TYR A 853 16.94 -7.70 -19.13
CA TYR A 853 15.90 -8.55 -19.70
C TYR A 853 14.52 -8.58 -18.99
N HIS A 854 14.35 -8.18 -17.72
CA HIS A 854 13.06 -8.35 -17.01
C HIS A 854 12.68 -7.15 -16.12
N LEU A 855 11.66 -6.40 -16.53
CA LEU A 855 11.07 -5.29 -15.79
C LEU A 855 10.20 -5.75 -14.59
N GLU A 856 10.20 -7.02 -14.19
CA GLU A 856 9.15 -7.67 -13.38
C GLU A 856 9.06 -7.27 -11.88
N ASN A 857 10.03 -6.52 -11.33
CA ASN A 857 10.01 -6.09 -9.91
C ASN A 857 9.94 -4.56 -9.77
N LEU A 858 8.72 -4.01 -9.69
CA LEU A 858 8.41 -2.63 -9.30
C LEU A 858 7.82 -2.58 -7.89
N GLY A 859 8.28 -1.64 -7.05
CA GLY A 859 7.91 -1.66 -5.64
C GLY A 859 8.41 -2.92 -4.91
N SER A 860 8.10 -3.07 -3.62
CA SER A 860 8.51 -4.27 -2.87
C SER A 860 7.55 -5.44 -3.11
N ASN A 861 8.02 -6.46 -3.85
CA ASN A 861 7.29 -7.72 -4.12
C ASN A 861 7.90 -8.91 -3.35
N LEU A 862 7.10 -9.98 -3.19
CA LEU A 862 7.30 -11.05 -2.20
C LEU A 862 8.51 -11.98 -2.46
N GLU A 863 9.10 -11.94 -3.65
CA GLU A 863 10.24 -12.81 -4.03
C GLU A 863 11.62 -12.23 -3.67
N ASP A 864 11.70 -10.98 -3.22
CA ASP A 864 12.98 -10.35 -2.92
C ASP A 864 13.50 -10.72 -1.53
N GLY A 865 14.56 -11.55 -1.48
CA GLY A 865 15.29 -11.88 -0.25
C GLY A 865 15.80 -10.64 0.50
N MET A 866 15.44 -10.51 1.79
CA MET A 866 15.64 -9.27 2.56
C MET A 866 17.11 -8.92 2.86
N VAL A 867 18.00 -9.91 2.95
CA VAL A 867 19.45 -9.66 3.12
C VAL A 867 20.00 -8.95 1.89
N ALA A 868 19.58 -9.36 0.69
CA ALA A 868 19.94 -8.68 -0.54
C ALA A 868 19.33 -7.26 -0.58
N ASN A 869 18.07 -7.05 -0.16
CA ASN A 869 17.45 -5.72 -0.10
C ASN A 869 18.10 -4.75 0.91
N LEU A 870 18.53 -5.24 2.08
CA LEU A 870 19.22 -4.41 3.08
C LEU A 870 20.59 -3.97 2.56
N TRP A 871 21.37 -4.88 1.96
CA TRP A 871 22.62 -4.54 1.30
C TRP A 871 22.39 -3.60 0.10
N ARG A 872 21.38 -3.85 -0.75
CA ARG A 872 21.00 -3.00 -1.89
C ARG A 872 20.60 -1.57 -1.47
N GLY A 873 19.85 -1.40 -0.39
CA GLY A 873 19.46 -0.08 0.16
C GLY A 873 20.66 0.70 0.70
N ILE A 874 21.62 0.00 1.33
CA ILE A 874 22.89 0.61 1.79
C ILE A 874 23.74 1.08 0.60
N PHE A 875 23.76 0.35 -0.52
CA PHE A 875 24.53 0.71 -1.72
C PHE A 875 23.86 1.77 -2.63
N SER A 876 22.56 2.05 -2.45
CA SER A 876 21.76 2.96 -3.29
C SER A 876 21.23 4.22 -2.56
N TRP A 877 21.70 4.47 -1.33
CA TRP A 877 21.22 5.56 -0.44
C TRP A 877 21.12 6.95 -1.10
N ARG A 878 21.98 7.23 -2.11
CA ARG A 878 21.96 8.49 -2.90
C ARG A 878 20.75 8.65 -3.83
N THR A 879 20.00 7.59 -4.09
CA THR A 879 18.81 7.59 -4.96
C THR A 879 17.50 7.36 -4.19
N ILE A 880 17.61 6.94 -2.93
CA ILE A 880 16.48 6.69 -2.03
C ILE A 880 15.97 8.00 -1.40
N LEU A 881 16.87 8.96 -1.11
CA LEU A 881 16.52 10.21 -0.44
C LEU A 881 16.03 11.26 -1.46
N PRO A 882 14.75 11.67 -1.42
CA PRO A 882 14.12 12.53 -2.42
C PRO A 882 14.87 13.84 -2.73
N ALA A 883 15.17 14.64 -1.71
CA ALA A 883 15.86 15.92 -1.88
C ALA A 883 17.26 15.73 -2.47
N TYR A 884 18.00 14.74 -1.95
CA TYR A 884 19.35 14.46 -2.43
C TYR A 884 19.36 13.99 -3.89
N ALA A 885 18.37 13.17 -4.29
CA ALA A 885 18.21 12.70 -5.67
C ALA A 885 17.95 13.88 -6.62
N ALA A 886 16.96 14.73 -6.32
CA ALA A 886 16.66 15.92 -7.12
C ALA A 886 17.88 16.82 -7.32
N TYR A 887 18.62 17.10 -6.24
CA TYR A 887 19.84 17.91 -6.31
C TYR A 887 20.96 17.25 -7.08
N THR A 888 21.10 15.94 -6.97
CA THR A 888 22.11 15.20 -7.73
C THR A 888 21.82 15.28 -9.21
N ILE A 889 20.56 15.08 -9.63
CA ILE A 889 20.14 15.21 -11.02
C ILE A 889 20.35 16.64 -11.53
N ALA A 890 19.78 17.63 -10.85
CA ALA A 890 19.90 19.04 -11.24
C ALA A 890 21.37 19.47 -11.37
N ARG A 891 22.21 19.05 -10.42
CA ARG A 891 23.65 19.34 -10.46
C ARG A 891 24.33 18.71 -11.68
N VAL A 892 24.01 17.47 -12.04
CA VAL A 892 24.63 16.81 -13.21
C VAL A 892 24.25 17.54 -14.50
N PHE A 893 22.98 17.95 -14.63
CA PHE A 893 22.49 18.75 -15.76
C PHE A 893 23.21 20.12 -15.83
N VAL A 894 23.24 20.87 -14.72
CA VAL A 894 23.92 22.19 -14.66
C VAL A 894 25.44 22.07 -14.88
N GLU A 895 26.08 21.00 -14.38
CA GLU A 895 27.51 20.72 -14.65
C GLU A 895 27.79 20.45 -16.13
N GLN A 896 26.75 20.13 -16.91
CA GLN A 896 26.76 19.91 -18.34
C GLN A 896 26.26 21.12 -19.15
N GLY A 897 25.94 22.23 -18.49
CA GLY A 897 25.54 23.47 -19.16
C GLY A 897 24.03 23.70 -19.21
N ALA A 898 23.22 22.89 -18.52
CA ALA A 898 21.78 23.13 -18.45
C ALA A 898 21.46 24.46 -17.76
N SER A 899 20.50 25.21 -18.29
CA SER A 899 19.82 26.30 -17.58
C SER A 899 18.75 25.71 -16.68
N ALA A 900 18.56 26.26 -15.48
CA ALA A 900 17.58 25.72 -14.53
C ALA A 900 16.78 26.82 -13.82
N TRP A 901 15.47 26.65 -13.69
CA TRP A 901 14.66 27.44 -12.75
C TRP A 901 14.44 26.65 -11.46
N VAL A 902 14.55 27.32 -10.32
CA VAL A 902 14.18 26.77 -9.02
C VAL A 902 12.95 27.52 -8.54
N LEU A 903 11.79 26.86 -8.62
CA LEU A 903 10.49 27.38 -8.23
C LEU A 903 10.14 26.83 -6.84
N ARG A 904 9.94 27.72 -5.87
CA ARG A 904 9.68 27.35 -4.48
C ARG A 904 8.43 27.98 -3.93
N THR A 905 7.76 27.25 -3.04
CA THR A 905 6.67 27.76 -2.22
C THR A 905 6.72 27.13 -0.83
N ASN A 906 6.27 27.85 0.20
CA ASN A 906 6.24 27.38 1.59
C ASN A 906 4.86 27.59 2.21
N GLN A 907 3.81 27.02 1.60
CA GLN A 907 2.39 27.36 1.78
C GLN A 907 1.92 28.45 0.81
N ILE A 908 0.92 28.11 -0.01
CA ILE A 908 0.11 29.05 -0.79
C ILE A 908 -1.31 29.16 -0.23
N GLY A 909 -2.03 30.20 -0.62
CA GLY A 909 -3.37 30.50 -0.14
C GLY A 909 -3.35 31.46 1.06
N GLY A 910 -4.28 31.24 1.99
CA GLY A 910 -4.43 32.02 3.21
C GLY A 910 -3.40 31.68 4.30
N ASP A 911 -3.59 32.28 5.48
CA ASP A 911 -2.74 32.08 6.66
C ASP A 911 -3.23 30.90 7.52
N GLU A 912 -2.31 30.04 7.96
CA GLU A 912 -2.57 28.90 8.84
C GLU A 912 -1.54 28.89 9.98
N PRO A 913 -1.74 29.64 11.07
CA PRO A 913 -0.70 29.89 12.08
C PRO A 913 -0.25 28.64 12.85
N ASN A 914 -0.94 27.49 12.73
CA ASN A 914 -0.62 26.30 13.51
C ASN A 914 0.42 25.38 12.86
N ILE A 915 0.77 25.61 11.58
CA ILE A 915 1.76 24.81 10.85
C ILE A 915 3.02 25.59 10.54
N GLU A 916 4.15 24.90 10.42
CA GLU A 916 5.43 25.47 10.00
C GLU A 916 6.10 24.57 8.95
N PRO A 917 6.62 25.13 7.84
CA PRO A 917 7.25 24.35 6.78
C PRO A 917 8.53 23.68 7.27
N LEU A 918 8.65 22.37 7.05
CA LEU A 918 9.86 21.60 7.34
C LEU A 918 10.52 21.17 6.02
N PRO A 919 11.74 21.64 5.69
CA PRO A 919 12.45 21.19 4.51
C PRO A 919 12.70 19.67 4.51
N PRO A 920 12.69 19.02 3.33
CA PRO A 920 12.96 17.59 3.21
C PRO A 920 14.44 17.27 3.47
N PHE A 921 14.70 16.25 4.27
CA PHE A 921 16.04 15.77 4.60
C PHE A 921 16.65 14.96 3.44
N PRO A 922 17.95 15.15 3.12
CA PRO A 922 18.87 16.14 3.67
C PRO A 922 18.69 17.49 2.98
N TYR A 923 18.68 18.58 3.76
CA TYR A 923 18.61 19.96 3.28
C TYR A 923 19.83 20.78 3.68
#